data_AF-A0A973PAK8-F1
#
_entry.id   AF-A0A973PAK8-F1
#
_cell.length_a   1.000
_cell.length_b   1.000
_cell.length_c   1.000
_cell.angle_alpha   90.00
_cell.angle_beta   90.00
_cell.angle_gamma   90.00
#
_symmetry.space_group_name_H-M   'P 1'
#
loop_
_entity.id
_entity.type
_entity.pdbx_description
1 polymer ?
#
loop_
_entity_poly.entity_id
_entity_poly.type
_entity_poly.pdbx_seq_one_letter_code
_entity_poly.pdbx_strand_id
1 'polypeptide(L)'
;MLAGLAALVALVALVGGVPYALLTFAGPPVTSDMLDIEFFTTEVGPSTIQAVLVLLVWLAWFQLFVCVLVEVYAGVRRVGMPARVPLSGGTQALANKLVGAVLLLFTAGAMIAPIARMAAPPAATPVTAVAYSAPIVEQTLDTHKTKKVYVVQPPHGRHHESLWEIAEKCLGDGRRYPEIYRLNQAKEQPDGTRLRMADLIRPGWVLDMPDDARNVHIVPAGQPREQTLREHPGVAHGRAHSDAKHHAPKKATERHEAKHGKHADVRQDHPEITVREAQSLELLDYLAGASLAAAGLLAVLARRRREQLWRRVFGRRIVRPRDDAAQAEMALRLGGDAPGARVLDVGLRHLGAQLAARHRTPPVVYGAHLSTRTLDLWIHPPDDDPPEPWTAEDGGQVWRLPTHEGRLLEQSAGGAPYPGLVSIGTDASGRVLIDLEAAQGLINVRGPQTTAALAALAVELATNRWSDRMRVTLVGFGDELTAIAPDRIRAVGSLAEVLPELEASAAPRREVLTGRVTGSPRDAHYLLSAVAPTHEEARRLALLARRDTAGYVLAGEVPHATWTLEISENGRARIAELGFEVEAQLLPRRHYKALVDLFRTAGRLDGEAYPEAEPLEALHPPAVEIRMLGPIEVVGLAPLEEGRMALAAELLVYLATHPGGVHPAVLGGVLWPRGVQTMVRDATFARVADWLGPEHLLVDEAGRLGLGPDVR
;
A
#
# COMPACT_ATOMS: atom_id res chain seq x y z
N MET A 1 -41.06 18.17 -15.49
CA MET A 1 -41.48 19.44 -16.14
C MET A 1 -41.12 20.68 -15.31
N LEU A 2 -41.61 20.84 -14.07
CA LEU A 2 -41.28 22.01 -13.22
C LEU A 2 -39.77 22.25 -13.04
N ALA A 3 -38.99 21.20 -12.75
CA ALA A 3 -37.54 21.31 -12.59
C ALA A 3 -36.82 21.73 -13.88
N GLY A 4 -37.29 21.29 -15.05
CA GLY A 4 -36.71 21.67 -16.35
C GLY A 4 -37.05 23.11 -16.73
N LEU A 5 -38.25 23.59 -16.40
CA LEU A 5 -38.64 24.99 -16.59
C LEU A 5 -37.83 25.92 -15.67
N ALA A 6 -37.66 25.55 -14.40
CA ALA A 6 -36.84 26.29 -13.46
C ALA A 6 -35.37 26.36 -13.91
N ALA A 7 -34.83 25.25 -14.41
CA ALA A 7 -33.47 25.21 -14.96
C ALA A 7 -33.32 26.09 -16.21
N LEU A 8 -34.33 26.13 -17.09
CA LEU A 8 -34.33 27.01 -18.27
C LEU A 8 -34.31 28.49 -17.86
N VAL A 9 -35.17 28.89 -16.93
CA VAL A 9 -35.22 30.27 -16.42
C VAL A 9 -33.89 30.65 -15.76
N ALA A 10 -33.32 29.77 -14.94
CA ALA A 10 -32.02 30.00 -14.31
C ALA A 10 -30.91 30.15 -15.35
N LEU A 11 -30.91 29.35 -16.41
CA LEU A 11 -29.90 29.41 -17.48
C LEU A 11 -30.01 30.73 -18.27
N VAL A 12 -31.22 31.17 -18.60
CA VAL A 12 -31.45 32.47 -19.26
C VAL A 12 -31.01 33.63 -18.36
N ALA A 13 -31.33 33.57 -17.07
CA ALA A 13 -30.92 34.61 -16.10
C ALA A 13 -29.39 34.67 -15.93
N LEU A 14 -28.70 33.53 -15.90
CA LEU A 14 -27.24 33.49 -15.75
C LEU A 14 -26.51 33.89 -17.03
N VAL A 15 -26.97 33.43 -18.19
CA VAL A 15 -26.30 33.71 -19.48
C VAL A 15 -26.61 35.13 -19.95
N GLY A 16 -27.85 35.60 -19.84
CA GLY A 16 -28.23 36.94 -20.32
C GLY A 16 -28.33 38.01 -19.23
N GLY A 17 -28.82 37.66 -18.04
CA GLY A 17 -29.08 38.61 -16.96
C GLY A 17 -27.81 39.14 -16.30
N VAL A 18 -26.80 38.29 -16.08
CA VAL A 18 -25.50 38.70 -15.52
C VAL A 18 -24.78 39.73 -16.39
N PRO A 19 -24.55 39.52 -17.71
CA PRO A 19 -23.87 40.52 -18.53
C PRO A 19 -24.71 41.78 -18.71
N TYR A 20 -26.05 41.66 -18.75
CA TYR A 20 -26.93 42.84 -18.76
C TYR A 20 -26.77 43.67 -17.48
N ALA A 21 -26.77 43.04 -16.31
CA ALA A 21 -26.55 43.72 -15.03
C ALA A 21 -25.14 44.34 -14.95
N LEU A 22 -24.10 43.63 -15.39
CA LEU A 22 -22.74 44.15 -15.42
C LEU A 22 -22.63 45.38 -16.33
N LEU A 23 -23.18 45.32 -17.55
CA LEU A 23 -23.17 46.45 -18.47
C LEU A 23 -23.95 47.67 -17.94
N THR A 24 -25.02 47.43 -17.17
CA THR A 24 -25.89 48.50 -16.65
C THR A 24 -25.30 49.17 -15.39
N PHE A 25 -24.69 48.39 -14.49
CA PHE A 25 -24.27 48.87 -13.17
C PHE A 25 -22.75 49.00 -12.98
N ALA A 26 -21.95 48.26 -13.74
CA ALA A 26 -20.50 48.17 -13.56
C ALA A 26 -19.68 48.60 -14.79
N GLY A 27 -20.27 48.52 -15.99
CA GLY A 27 -19.63 48.89 -17.25
C GLY A 27 -19.03 47.70 -18.01
N PRO A 28 -18.39 47.97 -19.18
CA PRO A 28 -17.78 46.95 -20.02
C PRO A 28 -16.54 46.30 -19.37
N PRO A 29 -16.15 45.09 -19.79
CA PRO A 29 -15.05 44.32 -19.18
C PRO A 29 -13.68 44.98 -19.32
N VAL A 30 -13.52 45.88 -20.29
CA VAL A 30 -12.30 46.66 -20.50
C VAL A 30 -12.73 48.13 -20.60
N THR A 31 -12.37 48.92 -19.61
CA THR A 31 -12.47 50.38 -19.67
C THR A 31 -11.23 50.94 -20.36
N SER A 32 -11.34 52.12 -20.99
CA SER A 32 -10.22 52.80 -21.64
C SER A 32 -9.01 52.97 -20.72
N ASP A 33 -9.25 53.14 -19.42
CA ASP A 33 -8.22 53.39 -18.40
C ASP A 33 -7.38 52.14 -18.07
N MET A 34 -7.90 50.93 -18.31
CA MET A 34 -7.17 49.67 -18.12
C MET A 34 -6.14 49.39 -19.23
N LEU A 35 -6.18 50.14 -20.34
CA LEU A 35 -5.22 50.04 -21.43
C LEU A 35 -3.97 50.90 -21.19
N ASP A 36 -3.98 51.78 -20.19
CA ASP A 36 -2.83 52.58 -19.77
C ASP A 36 -2.02 51.85 -18.68
N ILE A 37 -0.76 51.54 -19.00
CA ILE A 37 0.17 50.81 -18.12
C ILE A 37 0.49 51.62 -16.84
N GLU A 38 0.37 52.95 -16.89
CA GLU A 38 0.57 53.86 -15.75
C GLU A 38 -0.50 53.72 -14.64
N PHE A 39 -1.66 53.14 -14.95
CA PHE A 39 -2.73 52.88 -13.99
C PHE A 39 -2.35 51.79 -12.96
N PHE A 40 -1.46 50.87 -13.33
CA PHE A 40 -0.97 49.81 -12.45
C PHE A 40 0.25 50.21 -11.60
N THR A 41 0.85 51.37 -11.87
CA THR A 41 2.08 51.85 -11.20
C THR A 41 1.85 53.01 -10.22
N THR A 42 0.65 53.59 -10.18
CA THR A 42 0.29 54.69 -9.26
C THR A 42 -0.68 54.20 -8.16
N GLU A 43 -0.68 54.86 -6.99
CA GLU A 43 -1.40 54.48 -5.76
C GLU A 43 -2.74 53.75 -5.99
N VAL A 44 -2.85 52.53 -5.43
CA VAL A 44 -4.03 51.66 -5.55
C VAL A 44 -5.23 52.29 -4.84
N GLY A 45 -5.98 53.11 -5.58
CA GLY A 45 -7.22 53.70 -5.11
C GLY A 45 -8.40 52.72 -5.10
N PRO A 46 -9.53 53.07 -4.45
CA PRO A 46 -10.75 52.27 -4.42
C PRO A 46 -11.31 51.93 -5.82
N SER A 47 -11.10 52.81 -6.80
CA SER A 47 -11.53 52.63 -8.20
C SER A 47 -10.80 51.48 -8.89
N THR A 48 -9.50 51.29 -8.63
CA THR A 48 -8.70 50.18 -9.15
C THR A 48 -9.19 48.84 -8.63
N ILE A 49 -9.50 48.76 -7.33
CA ILE A 49 -10.07 47.55 -6.71
C ILE A 49 -11.42 47.22 -7.33
N GLN A 50 -12.29 48.22 -7.53
CA GLN A 50 -13.58 48.03 -8.19
C GLN A 50 -13.40 47.53 -9.64
N ALA A 51 -12.50 48.11 -10.42
CA ALA A 51 -12.24 47.69 -11.80
C ALA A 51 -11.75 46.23 -11.88
N VAL A 52 -10.83 45.84 -11.00
CA VAL A 52 -10.33 44.45 -10.92
C VAL A 52 -11.46 43.49 -10.51
N LEU A 53 -12.31 43.85 -9.55
CA LEU A 53 -13.46 43.03 -9.16
C LEU A 53 -14.45 42.85 -10.31
N VAL A 54 -14.75 43.93 -11.04
CA VAL A 54 -15.64 43.87 -12.21
C VAL A 54 -15.05 42.96 -13.30
N LEU A 55 -13.75 43.06 -13.58
CA LEU A 55 -13.04 42.18 -14.50
C LEU A 55 -13.12 40.71 -14.07
N LEU A 56 -12.89 40.42 -12.79
CA LEU A 56 -12.99 39.06 -12.25
C LEU A 56 -14.39 38.48 -12.40
N VAL A 57 -15.44 39.28 -12.20
CA VAL A 57 -16.82 38.83 -12.40
C VAL A 57 -17.11 38.57 -13.88
N TRP A 58 -16.60 39.40 -14.79
CA TRP A 58 -16.68 39.15 -16.24
C TRP A 58 -15.98 37.87 -16.65
N LEU A 59 -14.78 37.60 -16.11
CA LEU A 59 -14.03 36.36 -16.36
C LEU A 59 -14.78 35.13 -15.83
N ALA A 60 -15.34 35.22 -14.62
CA ALA A 60 -16.14 34.15 -14.03
C ALA A 60 -17.41 33.86 -14.85
N TRP A 61 -18.10 34.90 -15.34
CA TRP A 61 -19.24 34.74 -16.23
C TRP A 61 -18.84 34.11 -17.57
N PHE A 62 -17.74 34.57 -18.18
CA PHE A 62 -17.25 34.01 -19.44
C PHE A 62 -16.91 32.52 -19.31
N GLN A 63 -16.26 32.12 -18.21
CA GLN A 63 -16.00 30.71 -17.91
C GLN A 63 -17.29 29.89 -17.76
N LEU A 64 -18.29 30.42 -17.05
CA LEU A 64 -19.62 29.78 -16.94
C LEU A 64 -20.29 29.61 -18.31
N PHE A 65 -20.23 30.64 -19.16
CA PHE A 65 -20.78 30.63 -20.51
C PHE A 65 -20.13 29.56 -21.38
N VAL A 66 -18.80 29.44 -21.36
CA VAL A 66 -18.06 28.39 -22.09
C VAL A 66 -18.47 26.99 -21.60
N CYS A 67 -18.63 26.80 -20.29
CA CYS A 67 -19.11 25.51 -19.74
C CYS A 67 -20.50 25.17 -20.28
N VAL A 68 -21.45 26.10 -20.25
CA VAL A 68 -22.80 25.89 -20.79
C VAL A 68 -22.77 25.54 -22.27
N LEU A 69 -21.93 26.21 -23.07
CA LEU A 69 -21.83 25.97 -24.51
C LEU A 69 -21.30 24.55 -24.82
N VAL A 70 -20.27 24.09 -24.10
CA VAL A 70 -19.72 22.73 -24.23
C VAL A 70 -20.77 21.68 -23.87
N GLU A 71 -21.51 21.87 -22.78
CA GLU A 71 -22.55 20.94 -22.34
C GLU A 71 -23.76 20.89 -23.30
N VAL A 72 -24.20 22.04 -23.84
CA VAL A 72 -25.25 22.11 -24.86
C VAL A 72 -24.80 21.38 -26.13
N TYR A 73 -23.56 21.61 -26.58
CA TYR A 73 -23.00 20.94 -27.75
C TYR A 73 -22.93 19.42 -27.58
N ALA A 74 -22.47 18.94 -26.42
CA ALA A 74 -22.44 17.52 -26.08
C ALA A 74 -23.85 16.90 -26.04
N GLY A 75 -24.79 17.59 -25.42
CA GLY A 75 -26.19 17.17 -25.31
C GLY A 75 -26.89 17.04 -26.66
N VAL A 76 -26.65 17.97 -27.59
CA VAL A 76 -27.22 17.93 -28.95
C VAL A 76 -26.59 16.83 -29.81
N ARG A 77 -25.27 16.60 -29.68
CA ARG A 77 -24.58 15.59 -30.50
C ARG A 77 -24.65 14.15 -29.98
N ARG A 78 -25.29 13.90 -28.83
CA ARG A 78 -25.38 12.57 -28.17
C ARG A 78 -24.02 11.88 -27.98
N VAL A 79 -22.94 12.64 -27.83
CA VAL A 79 -21.60 12.11 -27.53
C VAL A 79 -21.51 11.95 -26.01
N GLY A 80 -21.24 10.74 -25.54
CA GLY A 80 -21.44 10.32 -24.15
C GLY A 80 -20.60 11.02 -23.07
N MET A 81 -19.68 11.94 -23.40
CA MET A 81 -18.97 12.76 -22.41
C MET A 81 -18.62 14.17 -22.93
N PRO A 82 -18.94 15.25 -22.18
CA PRO A 82 -18.53 16.61 -22.51
C PRO A 82 -17.01 16.80 -22.35
N ALA A 83 -16.42 17.65 -23.20
CA ALA A 83 -15.00 18.02 -23.09
C ALA A 83 -14.73 18.78 -21.79
N ARG A 84 -13.58 18.54 -21.14
CA ARG A 84 -13.22 19.22 -19.88
C ARG A 84 -12.70 20.62 -20.18
N VAL A 85 -13.31 21.64 -19.58
CA VAL A 85 -12.82 23.02 -19.64
C VAL A 85 -11.82 23.23 -18.49
N PRO A 86 -10.59 23.74 -18.74
CA PRO A 86 -9.62 23.98 -17.67
C PRO A 86 -10.20 24.93 -16.60
N LEU A 87 -9.82 24.73 -15.32
CA LEU A 87 -10.23 25.55 -14.16
C LEU A 87 -11.75 25.55 -13.81
N SER A 88 -12.55 24.67 -14.42
CA SER A 88 -14.02 24.76 -14.39
C SER A 88 -14.78 23.77 -13.48
N GLY A 89 -14.08 22.98 -12.66
CA GLY A 89 -14.63 21.77 -12.02
C GLY A 89 -16.04 21.90 -11.42
N GLY A 90 -16.29 22.88 -10.56
CA GLY A 90 -17.61 23.09 -9.93
C GLY A 90 -18.65 23.72 -10.86
N THR A 91 -18.23 24.67 -11.71
CA THR A 91 -19.12 25.40 -12.63
C THR A 91 -19.60 24.54 -13.79
N GLN A 92 -18.77 23.62 -14.27
CA GLN A 92 -19.13 22.65 -15.32
C GLN A 92 -20.16 21.63 -14.80
N ALA A 93 -20.04 21.14 -13.57
CA ALA A 93 -21.04 20.24 -12.98
C ALA A 93 -22.41 20.90 -12.79
N LEU A 94 -22.44 22.20 -12.44
CA LEU A 94 -23.69 22.98 -12.36
C LEU A 94 -24.31 23.18 -13.75
N ALA A 95 -23.48 23.53 -14.76
CA ALA A 95 -23.92 23.68 -16.14
C ALA A 95 -24.49 22.37 -16.70
N ASN A 96 -23.84 21.23 -16.47
CA ASN A 96 -24.33 19.92 -16.89
C ASN A 96 -25.71 19.58 -16.31
N LYS A 97 -25.92 19.84 -15.00
CA LYS A 97 -27.22 19.61 -14.34
C LYS A 97 -28.34 20.49 -14.92
N LEU A 98 -28.04 21.78 -15.18
CA LEU A 98 -29.01 22.72 -15.75
C LEU A 98 -29.37 22.35 -17.20
N VAL A 99 -28.36 22.12 -18.04
CA VAL A 99 -28.56 21.74 -19.46
C VAL A 99 -29.26 20.38 -19.57
N GLY A 100 -28.88 19.39 -18.76
CA GLY A 100 -29.54 18.09 -18.70
C GLY A 100 -31.01 18.18 -18.30
N ALA A 101 -31.34 18.99 -17.30
CA ALA A 101 -32.74 19.21 -16.88
C ALA A 101 -33.58 19.88 -17.98
N VAL A 102 -33.00 20.79 -18.76
CA VAL A 102 -33.65 21.43 -19.91
C VAL A 102 -33.84 20.42 -21.05
N LEU A 103 -32.83 19.62 -21.41
CA LEU A 103 -32.97 18.61 -22.46
C LEU A 103 -34.02 17.55 -22.13
N LEU A 104 -34.13 17.15 -20.85
CA LEU A 104 -35.17 16.24 -20.36
C LEU A 104 -36.59 16.85 -20.42
N LEU A 105 -36.71 18.18 -20.35
CA LEU A 105 -37.99 18.86 -20.57
C LEU A 105 -38.51 18.64 -22.00
N PHE A 106 -37.60 18.65 -22.98
CA PHE A 106 -37.95 18.55 -24.40
C PHE A 106 -38.14 17.10 -24.88
N THR A 107 -37.52 16.09 -24.24
CA THR A 107 -37.74 14.68 -24.59
C THR A 107 -39.03 14.10 -24.01
N ALA A 108 -39.58 14.67 -22.95
CA ALA A 108 -40.83 14.23 -22.31
C ALA A 108 -42.11 14.57 -23.09
N GLY A 109 -42.04 15.33 -24.19
CA GLY A 109 -43.20 15.76 -24.99
C GLY A 109 -43.67 14.79 -26.09
N ALA A 110 -43.00 13.65 -26.30
CA ALA A 110 -43.18 12.81 -27.49
C ALA A 110 -43.88 11.44 -27.27
N MET A 111 -44.67 11.26 -26.22
CA MET A 111 -45.39 9.99 -25.99
C MET A 111 -46.89 10.23 -25.75
N ILE A 112 -47.68 10.23 -26.85
CA ILE A 112 -49.14 10.09 -26.83
C ILE A 112 -49.52 8.86 -27.71
N ALA A 113 -49.85 7.75 -27.04
CA ALA A 113 -50.74 6.61 -27.42
C ALA A 113 -50.38 5.71 -28.66
N PRO A 114 -50.93 4.46 -28.78
CA PRO A 114 -51.98 3.81 -27.98
C PRO A 114 -51.64 2.42 -27.40
N ILE A 115 -52.51 2.01 -26.47
CA ILE A 115 -52.59 0.69 -25.81
C ILE A 115 -53.16 -0.34 -26.79
N ALA A 116 -52.44 -1.45 -27.01
CA ALA A 116 -52.94 -2.64 -27.70
C ALA A 116 -53.00 -3.84 -26.74
N ARG A 117 -54.12 -4.57 -26.81
CA ARG A 117 -54.50 -5.71 -25.96
C ARG A 117 -53.71 -7.00 -26.28
N MET A 118 -53.44 -7.75 -25.20
CA MET A 118 -53.34 -9.22 -25.03
C MET A 118 -52.80 -10.10 -26.17
N ALA A 119 -51.79 -10.92 -25.82
CA ALA A 119 -51.83 -12.38 -26.02
C ALA A 119 -50.90 -13.08 -25.00
N ALA A 120 -51.39 -14.16 -24.37
CA ALA A 120 -50.62 -15.01 -23.46
C ALA A 120 -49.75 -16.02 -24.25
N PRO A 121 -48.53 -16.36 -23.81
CA PRO A 121 -47.71 -17.39 -24.44
C PRO A 121 -48.06 -18.81 -23.93
N PRO A 122 -47.78 -19.87 -24.72
CA PRO A 122 -48.11 -21.24 -24.35
C PRO A 122 -47.10 -21.85 -23.36
N ALA A 123 -47.59 -22.83 -22.59
CA ALA A 123 -46.83 -23.59 -21.61
C ALA A 123 -45.74 -24.45 -22.27
N ALA A 124 -44.53 -24.45 -21.69
CA ALA A 124 -43.44 -25.35 -22.03
C ALA A 124 -43.45 -26.58 -21.10
N THR A 125 -43.25 -27.76 -21.70
CA THR A 125 -43.16 -29.08 -21.07
C THR A 125 -41.92 -29.25 -20.17
N PRO A 126 -41.98 -30.06 -19.10
CA PRO A 126 -40.84 -30.30 -18.22
C PRO A 126 -39.78 -31.20 -18.88
N VAL A 127 -38.50 -30.83 -18.72
CA VAL A 127 -37.34 -31.65 -19.10
C VAL A 127 -36.88 -32.43 -17.86
N THR A 128 -36.82 -33.75 -18.02
CA THR A 128 -36.44 -34.75 -17.02
C THR A 128 -34.99 -34.57 -16.57
N ALA A 129 -34.74 -34.56 -15.26
CA ALA A 129 -33.40 -34.58 -14.67
C ALA A 129 -32.79 -35.98 -14.79
N VAL A 130 -31.58 -36.07 -15.36
CA VAL A 130 -30.75 -37.28 -15.35
C VAL A 130 -29.94 -37.29 -14.06
N ALA A 131 -30.18 -38.28 -13.21
CA ALA A 131 -29.39 -38.56 -12.02
C ALA A 131 -28.07 -39.25 -12.42
N TYR A 132 -26.93 -38.71 -11.98
CA TYR A 132 -25.65 -39.41 -12.04
C TYR A 132 -25.41 -40.10 -10.69
N SER A 133 -25.30 -41.42 -10.73
CA SER A 133 -25.00 -42.28 -9.57
C SER A 133 -23.50 -42.31 -9.30
N ALA A 134 -23.11 -42.38 -8.02
CA ALA A 134 -21.74 -42.60 -7.55
C ALA A 134 -21.33 -44.08 -7.71
N PRO A 135 -20.03 -44.40 -7.93
CA PRO A 135 -19.59 -45.79 -7.94
C PRO A 135 -19.18 -46.30 -6.54
N ILE A 136 -19.48 -47.57 -6.33
CA ILE A 136 -19.13 -48.44 -5.18
C ILE A 136 -17.67 -48.90 -5.34
N VAL A 137 -16.93 -48.96 -4.23
CA VAL A 137 -15.58 -49.53 -4.14
C VAL A 137 -15.69 -51.03 -3.87
N GLU A 138 -15.07 -51.84 -4.73
CA GLU A 138 -14.92 -53.29 -4.57
C GLU A 138 -13.45 -53.61 -4.31
N GLN A 139 -13.16 -54.27 -3.19
CA GLN A 139 -11.82 -54.73 -2.81
C GLN A 139 -11.61 -56.17 -3.30
N THR A 140 -10.53 -56.43 -4.03
CA THR A 140 -10.10 -57.79 -4.43
C THR A 140 -8.66 -58.07 -4.02
N LEU A 141 -8.42 -59.30 -3.55
CA LEU A 141 -7.19 -59.84 -2.96
C LEU A 141 -5.96 -59.83 -3.89
N ASP A 142 -4.80 -59.46 -3.35
CA ASP A 142 -3.50 -59.39 -4.02
C ASP A 142 -2.73 -60.73 -4.04
N THR A 143 -2.25 -61.10 -5.24
CA THR A 143 -1.15 -62.05 -5.45
C THR A 143 0.18 -61.27 -5.38
N HIS A 144 1.18 -61.78 -4.64
CA HIS A 144 2.46 -61.09 -4.37
C HIS A 144 3.28 -60.75 -5.64
N LYS A 145 2.96 -59.65 -6.32
CA LYS A 145 3.83 -59.02 -7.31
C LYS A 145 4.96 -58.28 -6.61
N THR A 146 6.16 -58.26 -7.18
CA THR A 146 7.31 -57.44 -6.71
C THR A 146 7.53 -56.26 -7.65
N LYS A 147 8.04 -55.14 -7.14
CA LYS A 147 8.37 -53.93 -7.91
C LYS A 147 9.79 -53.45 -7.59
N LYS A 148 10.40 -52.73 -8.52
CA LYS A 148 11.70 -52.07 -8.33
C LYS A 148 11.53 -50.66 -7.80
N VAL A 149 12.35 -50.26 -6.83
CA VAL A 149 12.30 -48.95 -6.18
C VAL A 149 13.69 -48.36 -5.96
N TYR A 150 13.82 -47.05 -6.12
CA TYR A 150 15.03 -46.27 -5.82
C TYR A 150 14.75 -45.28 -4.69
N VAL A 151 15.66 -45.18 -3.73
CA VAL A 151 15.57 -44.19 -2.65
C VAL A 151 16.49 -43.02 -2.95
N VAL A 152 15.93 -41.82 -3.05
CA VAL A 152 16.67 -40.58 -3.36
C VAL A 152 17.63 -40.25 -2.23
N GLN A 153 18.88 -39.99 -2.57
CA GLN A 153 19.95 -39.80 -1.59
C GLN A 153 20.01 -38.35 -1.08
N PRO A 154 20.53 -38.13 0.15
CA PRO A 154 20.77 -36.79 0.68
C PRO A 154 21.86 -36.04 -0.11
N PRO A 155 21.75 -34.70 -0.25
CA PRO A 155 22.69 -33.91 -1.02
C PRO A 155 24.11 -34.03 -0.47
N HIS A 156 25.10 -34.12 -1.35
CA HIS A 156 26.51 -34.12 -1.00
C HIS A 156 27.09 -32.74 -1.34
N GLY A 157 27.25 -31.88 -0.33
CA GLY A 157 27.68 -30.50 -0.52
C GLY A 157 26.61 -29.66 -1.22
N ARG A 158 26.96 -29.03 -2.36
CA ARG A 158 26.04 -28.20 -3.16
C ARG A 158 25.27 -28.97 -4.23
N HIS A 159 25.48 -30.29 -4.35
CA HIS A 159 24.88 -31.12 -5.39
C HIS A 159 23.69 -31.93 -4.83
N HIS A 160 22.53 -31.80 -5.48
CA HIS A 160 21.31 -32.57 -5.22
C HIS A 160 21.12 -33.57 -6.36
N GLU A 161 20.64 -34.79 -6.07
CA GLU A 161 20.28 -35.73 -7.13
C GLU A 161 19.10 -35.17 -7.93
N SER A 162 19.14 -35.33 -9.26
CA SER A 162 18.02 -35.03 -10.16
C SER A 162 17.43 -36.31 -10.79
N LEU A 163 16.19 -36.27 -11.29
CA LEU A 163 15.61 -37.41 -11.99
C LEU A 163 16.40 -37.82 -13.24
N TRP A 164 17.08 -36.86 -13.88
CA TRP A 164 17.98 -37.10 -15.00
C TRP A 164 19.17 -37.97 -14.58
N GLU A 165 19.86 -37.59 -13.51
CA GLU A 165 21.02 -38.33 -12.99
C GLU A 165 20.61 -39.74 -12.51
N ILE A 166 19.43 -39.87 -11.89
CA ILE A 166 18.87 -41.17 -11.49
C ILE A 166 18.56 -42.03 -12.73
N ALA A 167 17.98 -41.46 -13.78
CA ALA A 167 17.73 -42.17 -15.03
C ALA A 167 19.03 -42.61 -15.72
N GLU A 168 20.07 -41.78 -15.72
CA GLU A 168 21.39 -42.14 -16.25
C GLU A 168 22.03 -43.30 -15.46
N LYS A 169 21.96 -43.25 -14.13
CA LYS A 169 22.53 -44.26 -13.23
C LYS A 169 21.78 -45.60 -13.24
N CYS A 170 20.45 -45.57 -13.33
CA CYS A 170 19.60 -46.75 -13.19
C CYS A 170 19.09 -47.31 -14.53
N LEU A 171 18.92 -46.48 -15.56
CA LEU A 171 18.41 -46.86 -16.88
C LEU A 171 19.48 -46.72 -17.99
N GLY A 172 20.63 -46.11 -17.70
CA GLY A 172 21.73 -45.91 -18.65
C GLY A 172 21.55 -44.72 -19.61
N ASP A 173 20.44 -43.99 -19.51
CA ASP A 173 20.14 -42.79 -20.33
C ASP A 173 19.31 -41.79 -19.53
N GLY A 174 19.89 -40.60 -19.28
CA GLY A 174 19.24 -39.53 -18.53
C GLY A 174 17.96 -38.98 -19.16
N ARG A 175 17.79 -39.10 -20.49
CA ARG A 175 16.58 -38.65 -21.20
C ARG A 175 15.33 -39.46 -20.86
N ARG A 176 15.49 -40.63 -20.23
CA ARG A 176 14.40 -41.51 -19.80
C ARG A 176 13.79 -41.12 -18.45
N TYR A 177 14.23 -40.01 -17.85
CA TYR A 177 13.65 -39.47 -16.62
C TYR A 177 12.11 -39.29 -16.65
N PRO A 178 11.44 -38.99 -17.80
CA PRO A 178 9.98 -38.89 -17.84
C PRO A 178 9.25 -40.20 -17.55
N GLU A 179 9.92 -41.36 -17.71
CA GLU A 179 9.36 -42.67 -17.34
C GLU A 179 9.29 -42.81 -15.81
N ILE A 180 10.37 -42.43 -15.11
CA ILE A 180 10.42 -42.41 -13.64
C ILE A 180 9.38 -41.40 -13.11
N TYR A 181 9.29 -40.22 -13.73
CA TYR A 181 8.31 -39.20 -13.37
C TYR A 181 6.87 -39.71 -13.49
N ARG A 182 6.48 -40.25 -14.65
CA ARG A 182 5.12 -40.79 -14.88
C ARG A 182 4.75 -41.91 -13.93
N LEU A 183 5.71 -42.77 -13.59
CA LEU A 183 5.48 -43.86 -12.63
C LEU A 183 5.22 -43.36 -11.20
N ASN A 184 5.63 -42.14 -10.85
CA ASN A 184 5.61 -41.62 -9.48
C ASN A 184 4.74 -40.38 -9.26
N GLN A 185 4.32 -39.67 -10.31
CA GLN A 185 3.66 -38.36 -10.20
C GLN A 185 2.36 -38.34 -9.38
N ALA A 186 1.63 -39.46 -9.37
CA ALA A 186 0.35 -39.58 -8.66
C ALA A 186 0.48 -40.20 -7.25
N LYS A 187 1.69 -40.56 -6.82
CA LYS A 187 1.93 -41.37 -5.63
C LYS A 187 2.48 -40.53 -4.47
N GLU A 188 1.92 -40.74 -3.29
CA GLU A 188 2.44 -40.17 -2.04
C GLU A 188 3.78 -40.79 -1.67
N GLN A 189 4.70 -39.91 -1.29
CA GLN A 189 6.05 -40.20 -0.82
C GLN A 189 6.06 -40.30 0.71
N PRO A 190 7.09 -40.89 1.33
CA PRO A 190 7.17 -41.08 2.78
C PRO A 190 7.07 -39.80 3.62
N ASP A 191 7.35 -38.64 3.04
CA ASP A 191 7.22 -37.33 3.68
C ASP A 191 5.82 -36.70 3.49
N GLY A 192 4.86 -37.46 2.96
CA GLY A 192 3.50 -37.03 2.66
C GLY A 192 3.35 -36.17 1.39
N THR A 193 4.46 -35.88 0.71
CA THR A 193 4.44 -35.06 -0.53
C THR A 193 4.26 -35.94 -1.78
N ARG A 194 4.11 -35.31 -2.95
CA ARG A 194 3.96 -36.00 -4.25
C ARG A 194 4.86 -35.35 -5.30
N LEU A 195 5.36 -36.16 -6.23
CA LEU A 195 6.19 -35.69 -7.35
C LEU A 195 5.31 -34.94 -8.38
N ARG A 196 5.17 -33.62 -8.25
CA ARG A 196 4.36 -32.79 -9.17
C ARG A 196 5.17 -32.12 -10.28
N MET A 197 6.49 -32.06 -10.13
CA MET A 197 7.43 -31.48 -11.09
C MET A 197 8.64 -32.41 -11.19
N ALA A 198 9.16 -32.61 -12.40
CA ALA A 198 10.26 -33.56 -12.63
C ALA A 198 11.59 -33.12 -12.00
N ASP A 199 11.79 -31.82 -11.80
CA ASP A 199 13.07 -31.26 -11.32
C ASP A 199 13.14 -31.14 -9.78
N LEU A 200 12.07 -31.50 -9.07
CA LEU A 200 11.99 -31.35 -7.61
C LEU A 200 11.78 -32.69 -6.92
N ILE A 201 12.85 -33.47 -6.81
CA ILE A 201 12.93 -34.66 -5.96
C ILE A 201 13.62 -34.33 -4.64
N ARG A 202 13.19 -34.98 -3.55
CA ARG A 202 13.76 -34.76 -2.21
C ARG A 202 14.43 -36.02 -1.68
N PRO A 203 15.48 -35.87 -0.84
CA PRO A 203 16.09 -36.99 -0.15
C PRO A 203 15.08 -37.82 0.64
N GLY A 204 15.22 -39.14 0.61
CA GLY A 204 14.33 -40.08 1.29
C GLY A 204 13.04 -40.40 0.52
N TRP A 205 12.82 -39.82 -0.67
CA TRP A 205 11.74 -40.26 -1.55
C TRP A 205 12.01 -41.65 -2.10
N VAL A 206 10.93 -42.43 -2.26
CA VAL A 206 10.97 -43.81 -2.76
C VAL A 206 10.27 -43.85 -4.11
N LEU A 207 11.07 -43.85 -5.16
CA LEU A 207 10.62 -43.81 -6.54
C LEU A 207 10.43 -45.24 -7.07
N ASP A 208 9.23 -45.57 -7.55
CA ASP A 208 9.00 -46.79 -8.30
C ASP A 208 9.73 -46.67 -9.66
N MET A 209 10.49 -47.70 -10.01
CA MET A 209 11.39 -47.70 -11.17
C MET A 209 10.86 -48.64 -12.27
N PRO A 210 11.14 -48.34 -13.55
CA PRO A 210 10.88 -49.27 -14.64
C PRO A 210 11.54 -50.64 -14.43
N ASP A 211 10.97 -51.69 -15.01
CA ASP A 211 11.41 -53.07 -14.76
C ASP A 211 12.82 -53.38 -15.28
N ASP A 212 13.33 -52.62 -16.25
CA ASP A 212 14.69 -52.72 -16.78
C ASP A 212 15.74 -51.99 -15.92
N ALA A 213 15.32 -51.28 -14.86
CA ALA A 213 16.21 -50.54 -13.98
C ALA A 213 17.22 -51.45 -13.25
N ARG A 214 18.47 -50.98 -13.20
CA ARG A 214 19.61 -51.59 -12.50
C ARG A 214 19.99 -50.73 -11.29
N ASN A 215 20.68 -51.32 -10.31
CA ASN A 215 21.10 -50.62 -9.08
C ASN A 215 19.93 -50.07 -8.23
N VAL A 216 18.84 -50.83 -8.13
CA VAL A 216 17.59 -50.48 -7.42
C VAL A 216 17.19 -51.61 -6.47
N HIS A 217 16.39 -51.30 -5.45
CA HIS A 217 15.87 -52.29 -4.51
C HIS A 217 14.64 -53.00 -5.10
N ILE A 218 14.45 -54.29 -4.80
CA ILE A 218 13.27 -55.05 -5.21
C ILE A 218 12.42 -55.30 -3.96
N VAL A 219 11.20 -54.78 -3.96
CA VAL A 219 10.27 -54.84 -2.82
C VAL A 219 8.93 -55.44 -3.23
N PRO A 220 8.15 -56.03 -2.32
CA PRO A 220 6.76 -56.42 -2.61
C PRO A 220 5.93 -55.22 -3.09
N ALA A 221 5.09 -55.40 -4.11
CA ALA A 221 4.36 -54.32 -4.79
C ALA A 221 3.37 -53.57 -3.87
N GLY A 222 2.83 -54.27 -2.86
CA GLY A 222 1.94 -53.70 -1.85
C GLY A 222 2.65 -53.08 -0.64
N GLN A 223 3.99 -53.10 -0.57
CA GLN A 223 4.70 -52.55 0.58
C GLN A 223 4.57 -51.01 0.64
N PRO A 224 4.16 -50.43 1.79
CA PRO A 224 4.13 -48.98 1.97
C PRO A 224 5.52 -48.36 1.84
N ARG A 225 5.61 -47.19 1.17
CA ARG A 225 6.90 -46.52 0.92
C ARG A 225 7.63 -46.12 2.20
N GLU A 226 6.91 -45.81 3.27
CA GLU A 226 7.49 -45.54 4.59
C GLU A 226 8.24 -46.76 5.13
N GLN A 227 7.68 -47.95 4.93
CA GLN A 227 8.31 -49.19 5.35
C GLN A 227 9.53 -49.49 4.47
N THR A 228 9.41 -49.29 3.15
CA THR A 228 10.55 -49.40 2.23
C THR A 228 11.70 -48.46 2.59
N LEU A 229 11.42 -47.23 2.99
CA LEU A 229 12.43 -46.26 3.43
C LEU A 229 13.12 -46.70 4.74
N ARG A 230 12.38 -47.31 5.68
CA ARG A 230 12.94 -47.82 6.94
C ARG A 230 13.83 -49.05 6.73
N GLU A 231 13.46 -49.93 5.80
CA GLU A 231 14.22 -51.16 5.50
C GLU A 231 15.41 -50.91 4.57
N HIS A 232 15.31 -49.90 3.71
CA HIS A 232 16.35 -49.51 2.75
C HIS A 232 16.62 -47.99 2.82
N PRO A 233 17.09 -47.46 3.98
CA PRO A 233 17.55 -46.07 4.03
C PRO A 233 18.77 -45.98 3.12
N GLY A 234 18.81 -45.00 2.21
CA GLY A 234 19.90 -44.86 1.24
C GLY A 234 21.28 -44.89 1.90
N VAL A 235 22.01 -46.01 1.78
CA VAL A 235 23.35 -46.16 2.35
C VAL A 235 24.39 -45.93 1.27
N ALA A 236 25.19 -44.87 1.47
CA ALA A 236 26.46 -44.62 0.80
C ALA A 236 27.36 -45.86 0.86
N HIS A 237 27.51 -46.56 -0.26
CA HIS A 237 28.52 -47.60 -0.41
C HIS A 237 29.87 -46.95 -0.73
N GLY A 238 30.67 -46.76 0.31
CA GLY A 238 32.12 -46.67 0.22
C GLY A 238 32.72 -47.73 1.13
N ARG A 239 33.15 -48.86 0.57
CA ARG A 239 33.85 -49.93 1.28
C ARG A 239 35.35 -49.72 1.14
N ALA A 240 36.07 -49.48 2.25
CA ALA A 240 37.43 -49.99 2.46
C ALA A 240 37.89 -49.73 3.91
N HIS A 241 38.47 -50.77 4.50
CA HIS A 241 39.18 -50.78 5.77
C HIS A 241 40.38 -49.81 5.79
N SER A 242 40.60 -49.14 6.93
CA SER A 242 41.89 -49.22 7.64
C SER A 242 41.75 -48.70 9.09
N ASP A 243 42.45 -49.38 9.98
CA ASP A 243 42.59 -49.12 11.42
C ASP A 243 42.92 -47.67 11.80
N ALA A 244 42.43 -47.21 12.96
CA ALA A 244 43.27 -46.82 14.10
C ALA A 244 42.51 -45.98 15.16
N LYS A 245 42.41 -46.57 16.36
CA LYS A 245 42.63 -46.01 17.71
C LYS A 245 42.10 -44.61 18.09
N HIS A 246 41.24 -44.66 19.11
CA HIS A 246 41.20 -43.84 20.33
C HIS A 246 42.18 -42.64 20.40
N HIS A 247 41.64 -41.43 20.62
CA HIS A 247 42.02 -40.54 21.73
C HIS A 247 41.07 -39.33 21.86
N ALA A 248 40.66 -39.06 23.11
CA ALA A 248 39.99 -37.82 23.54
C ALA A 248 40.99 -36.65 23.63
N PRO A 249 40.53 -35.39 23.62
CA PRO A 249 40.67 -34.53 24.81
C PRO A 249 39.47 -33.56 25.02
N LYS A 250 38.94 -33.38 26.24
CA LYS A 250 39.31 -32.45 27.35
C LYS A 250 39.06 -30.95 27.11
N LYS A 251 38.20 -30.40 27.98
CA LYS A 251 37.92 -29.00 28.29
C LYS A 251 39.18 -28.20 28.67
N ALA A 252 39.20 -26.93 28.30
CA ALA A 252 39.92 -25.88 29.00
C ALA A 252 39.00 -24.66 29.19
N THR A 253 38.95 -24.20 30.44
CA THR A 253 38.25 -23.03 30.96
C THR A 253 39.29 -21.92 31.09
N GLU A 254 39.02 -20.70 30.61
CA GLU A 254 39.74 -19.52 31.10
C GLU A 254 38.76 -18.37 31.41
N ARG A 255 38.88 -17.92 32.67
CA ARG A 255 38.32 -16.73 33.28
C ARG A 255 39.27 -15.57 32.99
N HIS A 256 38.74 -14.38 32.70
CA HIS A 256 39.43 -13.14 33.02
C HIS A 256 38.45 -12.09 33.58
N GLU A 257 38.75 -11.68 34.81
CA GLU A 257 38.15 -10.58 35.56
C GLU A 257 38.55 -9.23 34.96
N ALA A 258 37.62 -8.27 34.98
CA ALA A 258 37.92 -6.84 34.85
C ALA A 258 37.26 -6.07 36.00
N LYS A 259 38.07 -5.23 36.64
CA LYS A 259 37.85 -4.53 37.91
C LYS A 259 36.77 -3.46 37.84
N HIS A 260 35.95 -3.42 38.88
CA HIS A 260 35.05 -2.32 39.25
C HIS A 260 35.84 -1.10 39.74
N GLY A 261 35.62 0.05 39.11
CA GLY A 261 35.82 1.37 39.70
C GLY A 261 34.47 1.92 40.16
N LYS A 262 34.38 2.31 41.43
CA LYS A 262 33.21 2.97 42.04
C LYS A 262 32.97 4.33 41.36
N HIS A 263 31.77 4.55 40.84
CA HIS A 263 31.14 5.87 40.83
C HIS A 263 29.67 5.74 41.20
N ALA A 264 29.23 6.75 41.93
CA ALA A 264 28.07 6.76 42.79
C ALA A 264 26.73 6.75 42.03
N ASP A 265 25.76 6.25 42.77
CA ASP A 265 24.32 6.22 42.56
C ASP A 265 23.72 7.55 42.09
N VAL A 266 23.12 7.55 40.90
CA VAL A 266 21.97 8.39 40.54
C VAL A 266 21.04 7.51 39.71
N ARG A 267 20.26 6.65 40.37
CA ARG A 267 19.02 6.13 39.79
C ARG A 267 17.96 7.22 39.84
N GLN A 268 17.74 7.90 38.71
CA GLN A 268 16.48 8.59 38.46
C GLN A 268 15.51 7.61 37.78
N ASP A 269 14.37 7.38 38.43
CA ASP A 269 13.23 6.61 37.95
C ASP A 269 12.66 7.21 36.66
N HIS A 270 12.95 6.62 35.50
CA HIS A 270 12.19 6.84 34.25
C HIS A 270 11.82 5.52 33.52
N PRO A 271 11.23 4.51 34.18
CA PRO A 271 10.75 3.31 33.49
C PRO A 271 9.67 3.62 32.43
N GLU A 272 8.92 4.71 32.58
CA GLU A 272 7.82 5.09 31.68
C GLU A 272 8.31 5.65 30.32
N ILE A 273 9.42 6.39 30.30
CA ILE A 273 9.99 6.97 29.06
C ILE A 273 10.58 5.87 28.18
N THR A 274 11.32 4.92 28.77
CA THR A 274 11.99 3.85 28.03
C THR A 274 10.99 2.87 27.39
N VAL A 275 9.89 2.57 28.09
CA VAL A 275 8.81 1.73 27.54
C VAL A 275 8.11 2.42 26.38
N ARG A 276 7.89 3.73 26.47
CA ARG A 276 7.19 4.52 25.44
C ARG A 276 8.05 4.71 24.18
N GLU A 277 9.36 4.84 24.32
CA GLU A 277 10.30 4.84 23.18
C GLU A 277 10.33 3.48 22.47
N ALA A 278 10.41 2.37 23.23
CA ALA A 278 10.40 1.02 22.65
C ALA A 278 9.09 0.74 21.88
N GLN A 279 7.94 1.17 22.41
CA GLN A 279 6.64 1.04 21.72
C GLN A 279 6.55 1.89 20.45
N SER A 280 7.18 3.08 20.45
CA SER A 280 7.23 3.95 19.28
C SER A 280 8.03 3.33 18.14
N LEU A 281 9.18 2.71 18.47
CA LEU A 281 10.02 1.99 17.52
C LEU A 281 9.28 0.76 16.97
N GLU A 282 8.57 0.01 17.81
CA GLU A 282 7.79 -1.14 17.37
C GLU A 282 6.66 -0.75 16.39
N LEU A 283 5.90 0.32 16.68
CA LEU A 283 4.87 0.82 15.76
C LEU A 283 5.48 1.30 14.43
N LEU A 284 6.65 1.93 14.48
CA LEU A 284 7.38 2.34 13.29
C LEU A 284 7.76 1.13 12.43
N ASP A 285 8.28 0.06 13.04
CA ASP A 285 8.65 -1.17 12.33
C ASP A 285 7.43 -1.81 11.63
N TYR A 286 6.29 -1.92 12.32
CA TYR A 286 5.06 -2.44 11.70
C TYR A 286 4.55 -1.56 10.55
N LEU A 287 4.60 -0.23 10.70
CA LEU A 287 4.13 0.70 9.66
C LEU A 287 5.12 0.83 8.49
N ALA A 288 6.42 0.67 8.71
CA ALA A 288 7.41 0.53 7.66
C ALA A 288 7.19 -0.80 6.89
N GLY A 289 6.93 -1.88 7.62
CA GLY A 289 6.46 -3.15 7.07
C GLY A 289 5.13 -3.05 6.32
N ALA A 290 4.32 -2.01 6.59
CA ALA A 290 3.04 -1.72 5.95
C ALA A 290 3.02 -0.39 5.17
N SER A 291 4.12 -0.06 4.47
CA SER A 291 4.35 1.27 3.91
C SER A 291 3.27 1.77 2.93
N LEU A 292 2.62 0.88 2.18
CA LEU A 292 1.51 1.23 1.28
C LEU A 292 0.24 1.58 2.05
N ALA A 293 -0.11 0.77 3.06
CA ALA A 293 -1.22 1.05 3.96
C ALA A 293 -0.98 2.36 4.73
N ALA A 294 0.25 2.60 5.18
CA ALA A 294 0.64 3.85 5.83
C ALA A 294 0.48 5.06 4.90
N ALA A 295 0.88 4.95 3.63
CA ALA A 295 0.65 5.98 2.61
C ALA A 295 -0.85 6.22 2.35
N GLY A 296 -1.66 5.16 2.31
CA GLY A 296 -3.12 5.25 2.20
C GLY A 296 -3.74 5.97 3.39
N LEU A 297 -3.37 5.59 4.61
CA LEU A 297 -3.81 6.25 5.85
C LEU A 297 -3.44 7.74 5.85
N LEU A 298 -2.22 8.11 5.44
CA LEU A 298 -1.82 9.51 5.32
C LEU A 298 -2.68 10.27 4.31
N ALA A 299 -3.05 9.65 3.18
CA ALA A 299 -3.92 10.28 2.18
C ALA A 299 -5.33 10.53 2.74
N VAL A 300 -5.91 9.57 3.47
CA VAL A 300 -7.22 9.75 4.12
C VAL A 300 -7.12 10.80 5.24
N LEU A 301 -6.08 10.76 6.05
CA LEU A 301 -5.84 11.73 7.12
C LEU A 301 -5.69 13.15 6.57
N ALA A 302 -4.95 13.32 5.47
CA ALA A 302 -4.79 14.61 4.80
C ALA A 302 -6.13 15.16 4.29
N ARG A 303 -7.00 14.31 3.76
CA ARG A 303 -8.36 14.69 3.34
C ARG A 303 -9.20 15.18 4.53
N ARG A 304 -9.19 14.44 5.65
CA ARG A 304 -9.91 14.84 6.87
C ARG A 304 -9.36 16.14 7.48
N ARG A 305 -8.03 16.29 7.51
CA ARG A 305 -7.41 17.53 8.00
C ARG A 305 -7.75 18.73 7.14
N ARG A 306 -7.80 18.55 5.83
CA ARG A 306 -8.29 19.58 4.93
C ARG A 306 -9.73 19.94 5.33
N GLU A 307 -10.62 18.97 5.47
CA GLU A 307 -11.99 19.21 5.92
C GLU A 307 -12.08 19.92 7.28
N GLN A 308 -11.28 19.54 8.28
CA GLN A 308 -11.17 20.28 9.55
C GLN A 308 -10.74 21.73 9.32
N LEU A 309 -9.75 21.97 8.45
CA LEU A 309 -9.31 23.33 8.14
C LEU A 309 -10.44 24.16 7.49
N TRP A 310 -11.29 23.55 6.65
CA TRP A 310 -12.42 24.23 6.01
C TRP A 310 -13.62 24.45 6.94
N ARG A 311 -13.88 23.51 7.88
CA ARG A 311 -15.06 23.54 8.75
C ARG A 311 -14.82 24.12 10.14
N ARG A 312 -13.56 24.29 10.56
CA ARG A 312 -13.24 24.84 11.88
C ARG A 312 -13.85 26.22 12.09
N VAL A 313 -14.24 26.48 13.34
CA VAL A 313 -14.68 27.80 13.76
C VAL A 313 -13.53 28.80 13.59
N PHE A 314 -13.83 30.01 13.12
CA PHE A 314 -12.85 31.09 13.01
C PHE A 314 -12.13 31.33 14.36
N GLY A 315 -10.82 31.60 14.31
CA GLY A 315 -10.00 31.80 15.50
C GLY A 315 -9.62 30.51 16.25
N ARG A 316 -10.05 29.32 15.80
CA ARG A 316 -9.62 28.03 16.34
C ARG A 316 -8.63 27.33 15.43
N ARG A 317 -7.77 26.50 16.03
CA ARG A 317 -6.86 25.60 15.30
C ARG A 317 -7.47 24.21 15.19
N ILE A 318 -6.96 23.39 14.28
CA ILE A 318 -7.36 21.96 14.22
C ILE A 318 -6.96 21.25 15.50
N VAL A 319 -7.77 20.28 15.93
CA VAL A 319 -7.43 19.44 17.09
C VAL A 319 -6.18 18.63 16.74
N ARG A 320 -5.13 18.74 17.55
CA ARG A 320 -3.90 17.96 17.36
C ARG A 320 -4.03 16.60 18.04
N PRO A 321 -3.50 15.53 17.43
CA PRO A 321 -3.36 14.26 18.14
C PRO A 321 -2.38 14.43 19.32
N ARG A 322 -2.60 13.67 20.39
CA ARG A 322 -1.76 13.63 21.59
C ARG A 322 -1.30 12.20 21.85
N ASP A 323 -0.23 12.06 22.63
CA ASP A 323 0.29 10.77 23.10
C ASP A 323 0.46 9.75 21.96
N ASP A 324 -0.06 8.55 22.12
CA ASP A 324 0.06 7.44 21.16
C ASP A 324 -0.47 7.81 19.76
N ALA A 325 -1.51 8.65 19.68
CA ALA A 325 -2.05 9.09 18.38
C ALA A 325 -1.07 10.02 17.64
N ALA A 326 -0.31 10.83 18.38
CA ALA A 326 0.74 11.68 17.79
C ALA A 326 1.93 10.84 17.31
N GLN A 327 2.30 9.82 18.08
CA GLN A 327 3.33 8.85 17.68
C GLN A 327 2.91 8.05 16.45
N ALA A 328 1.64 7.60 16.38
CA ALA A 328 1.12 6.92 15.21
C ALA A 328 1.17 7.81 13.96
N GLU A 329 0.84 9.10 14.07
CA GLU A 329 1.00 10.02 12.94
C GLU A 329 2.47 10.15 12.51
N MET A 330 3.40 10.26 13.45
CA MET A 330 4.82 10.32 13.14
C MET A 330 5.30 9.04 12.44
N ALA A 331 4.94 7.88 12.99
CA ALA A 331 5.29 6.59 12.42
C ALA A 331 4.71 6.39 11.01
N LEU A 332 3.48 6.86 10.74
CA LEU A 332 2.91 6.86 9.39
C LEU A 332 3.74 7.72 8.43
N ARG A 333 4.20 8.90 8.86
CA ARG A 333 5.01 9.81 8.02
C ARG A 333 6.40 9.26 7.72
N LEU A 334 6.98 8.52 8.67
CA LEU A 334 8.30 7.92 8.52
C LEU A 334 8.26 6.60 7.73
N GLY A 335 7.24 5.77 7.95
CA GLY A 335 7.12 4.45 7.33
C GLY A 335 6.35 4.42 6.00
N GLY A 336 5.61 5.48 5.65
CA GLY A 336 4.76 5.51 4.46
C GLY A 336 5.52 5.66 3.13
N ASP A 337 5.23 4.81 2.15
CA ASP A 337 5.79 4.87 0.80
C ASP A 337 4.78 5.47 -0.19
N ALA A 338 4.60 6.80 -0.11
CA ALA A 338 3.74 7.53 -1.02
C ALA A 338 4.18 7.44 -2.50
N PRO A 339 5.48 7.50 -2.85
CA PRO A 339 5.94 7.28 -4.22
C PRO A 339 5.59 5.88 -4.75
N GLY A 340 5.86 4.81 -3.99
CA GLY A 340 5.53 3.44 -4.39
C GLY A 340 4.02 3.23 -4.56
N ALA A 341 3.21 3.74 -3.62
CA ALA A 341 1.75 3.69 -3.73
C ALA A 341 1.23 4.42 -4.98
N ARG A 342 1.87 5.53 -5.37
CA ARG A 342 1.54 6.24 -6.62
C ARG A 342 1.94 5.43 -7.84
N VAL A 343 3.16 4.86 -7.88
CA VAL A 343 3.63 4.05 -9.01
C VAL A 343 2.70 2.87 -9.24
N LEU A 344 2.28 2.19 -8.16
CA LEU A 344 1.32 1.10 -8.24
C LEU A 344 -0.04 1.56 -8.76
N ASP A 345 -0.67 2.57 -8.13
CA ASP A 345 -1.99 3.08 -8.55
C ASP A 345 -2.00 3.56 -10.01
N VAL A 346 -1.05 4.42 -10.37
CA VAL A 346 -0.97 5.01 -11.72
C VAL A 346 -0.56 3.96 -12.74
N GLY A 347 0.41 3.10 -12.43
CA GLY A 347 0.85 2.03 -13.31
C GLY A 347 -0.28 1.05 -13.64
N LEU A 348 -1.06 0.62 -12.65
CA LEU A 348 -2.20 -0.27 -12.87
C LEU A 348 -3.31 0.40 -13.69
N ARG A 349 -3.66 1.66 -13.39
CA ARG A 349 -4.68 2.40 -14.16
C ARG A 349 -4.22 2.64 -15.60
N HIS A 350 -2.94 2.94 -15.80
CA HIS A 350 -2.34 3.10 -17.12
C HIS A 350 -2.41 1.79 -17.91
N LEU A 351 -1.99 0.68 -17.30
CA LEU A 351 -2.07 -0.66 -17.89
C LEU A 351 -3.51 -0.99 -18.32
N GLY A 352 -4.47 -0.81 -17.41
CA GLY A 352 -5.89 -1.05 -17.70
C GLY A 352 -6.42 -0.17 -18.84
N ALA A 353 -6.03 1.11 -18.88
CA ALA A 353 -6.43 2.03 -19.94
C ALA A 353 -5.85 1.65 -21.31
N GLN A 354 -4.57 1.25 -21.36
CA GLN A 354 -3.90 0.81 -22.59
C GLN A 354 -4.50 -0.48 -23.13
N LEU A 355 -4.74 -1.47 -22.27
CA LEU A 355 -5.39 -2.72 -22.68
C LEU A 355 -6.81 -2.46 -23.19
N ALA A 356 -7.59 -1.63 -22.50
CA ALA A 356 -8.93 -1.25 -22.94
C ALA A 356 -8.91 -0.53 -24.29
N ALA A 357 -7.94 0.37 -24.52
CA ALA A 357 -7.75 1.05 -25.81
C ALA A 357 -7.42 0.08 -26.96
N ARG A 358 -6.75 -1.03 -26.64
CA ARG A 358 -6.46 -2.13 -27.58
C ARG A 358 -7.56 -3.20 -27.62
N HIS A 359 -8.71 -2.96 -26.99
CA HIS A 359 -9.82 -3.92 -26.86
C HIS A 359 -9.42 -5.27 -26.23
N ARG A 360 -8.40 -5.25 -25.34
CA ARG A 360 -7.94 -6.41 -24.57
C ARG A 360 -8.46 -6.33 -23.13
N THR A 361 -8.76 -7.49 -22.55
CA THR A 361 -9.08 -7.60 -21.13
C THR A 361 -7.79 -7.68 -20.32
N PRO A 362 -7.70 -7.00 -19.15
CA PRO A 362 -6.59 -7.21 -18.22
C PRO A 362 -6.41 -8.71 -17.88
N PRO A 363 -5.18 -9.24 -17.90
CA PRO A 363 -4.92 -10.62 -17.49
C PRO A 363 -5.19 -10.81 -15.99
N VAL A 364 -5.31 -12.06 -15.53
CA VAL A 364 -5.41 -12.31 -14.09
C VAL A 364 -4.03 -12.06 -13.48
N VAL A 365 -3.93 -11.12 -12.54
CA VAL A 365 -2.74 -10.90 -11.72
C VAL A 365 -2.94 -11.65 -10.42
N TYR A 366 -2.12 -12.66 -10.11
CA TYR A 366 -2.23 -13.38 -8.84
C TYR A 366 -1.24 -12.88 -7.78
N GLY A 367 -0.19 -12.18 -8.21
CA GLY A 367 0.77 -11.54 -7.31
C GLY A 367 1.39 -10.31 -7.94
N ALA A 368 1.93 -9.43 -7.08
CA ALA A 368 2.78 -8.33 -7.51
C ALA A 368 3.97 -8.17 -6.56
N HIS A 369 5.11 -7.72 -7.10
CA HIS A 369 6.28 -7.33 -6.34
C HIS A 369 6.61 -5.87 -6.61
N LEU A 370 6.64 -5.08 -5.54
CA LEU A 370 7.02 -3.67 -5.60
C LEU A 370 8.37 -3.49 -4.91
N SER A 371 9.40 -3.26 -5.72
CA SER A 371 10.73 -2.89 -5.24
C SER A 371 10.96 -1.39 -5.42
N THR A 372 12.15 -0.92 -5.01
CA THR A 372 12.57 0.46 -5.30
C THR A 372 12.80 0.72 -6.79
N ARG A 373 13.01 -0.33 -7.59
CA ARG A 373 13.41 -0.24 -9.02
C ARG A 373 12.34 -0.69 -10.00
N THR A 374 11.50 -1.64 -9.60
CA THR A 374 10.51 -2.28 -10.48
C THR A 374 9.19 -2.53 -9.75
N LEU A 375 8.12 -2.52 -10.53
CA LEU A 375 6.84 -3.11 -10.19
C LEU A 375 6.64 -4.30 -11.13
N ASP A 376 6.68 -5.50 -10.58
CA ASP A 376 6.53 -6.75 -11.31
C ASP A 376 5.14 -7.34 -11.01
N LEU A 377 4.39 -7.73 -12.05
CA LEU A 377 3.08 -8.37 -11.95
C LEU A 377 3.19 -9.80 -12.45
N TRP A 378 2.85 -10.77 -11.61
CA TRP A 378 2.75 -12.17 -12.03
C TRP A 378 1.35 -12.42 -12.60
N ILE A 379 1.31 -12.79 -13.88
CA ILE A 379 0.07 -12.91 -14.65
C ILE A 379 -0.24 -14.34 -15.07
N HIS A 380 -1.53 -14.61 -15.29
CA HIS A 380 -2.02 -15.85 -15.87
C HIS A 380 -3.19 -15.58 -16.86
N PRO A 381 -3.21 -16.24 -18.04
CA PRO A 381 -2.10 -17.03 -18.61
C PRO A 381 -0.90 -16.14 -18.94
N PRO A 382 0.30 -16.73 -19.19
CA PRO A 382 1.47 -15.97 -19.65
C PRO A 382 1.17 -15.23 -20.96
N ASP A 383 1.68 -14.01 -21.08
CA ASP A 383 1.45 -13.12 -22.22
C ASP A 383 2.71 -12.29 -22.52
N ASP A 384 3.28 -12.45 -23.73
CA ASP A 384 4.52 -11.80 -24.14
C ASP A 384 4.32 -10.40 -24.77
N ASP A 385 3.08 -9.90 -24.84
CA ASP A 385 2.75 -8.61 -25.49
C ASP A 385 2.11 -7.60 -24.49
N PRO A 386 2.83 -7.12 -23.47
CA PRO A 386 2.36 -6.02 -22.64
C PRO A 386 2.40 -4.68 -23.40
N PRO A 387 1.51 -3.72 -23.06
CA PRO A 387 1.61 -2.37 -23.60
C PRO A 387 2.76 -1.59 -22.96
N GLU A 388 3.50 -0.81 -23.75
CA GLU A 388 4.50 0.14 -23.22
C GLU A 388 3.90 1.06 -22.14
N PRO A 389 4.65 1.40 -21.08
CA PRO A 389 6.06 1.05 -20.82
C PRO A 389 6.29 -0.32 -20.15
N TRP A 390 5.28 -1.18 -20.07
CA TRP A 390 5.44 -2.51 -19.48
C TRP A 390 6.21 -3.44 -20.41
N THR A 391 7.09 -4.26 -19.83
CA THR A 391 7.86 -5.27 -20.56
C THR A 391 7.54 -6.67 -20.06
N ALA A 392 7.58 -7.66 -20.95
CA ALA A 392 7.40 -9.06 -20.59
C ALA A 392 8.75 -9.68 -20.17
N GLU A 393 8.71 -10.46 -19.11
CA GLU A 393 9.83 -11.21 -18.53
C GLU A 393 9.39 -12.65 -18.29
N ASP A 394 10.34 -13.57 -18.11
CA ASP A 394 10.10 -14.99 -17.81
C ASP A 394 9.12 -15.71 -18.77
N GLY A 395 9.23 -15.39 -20.07
CA GLY A 395 8.35 -15.94 -21.10
C GLY A 395 6.90 -15.47 -20.95
N GLY A 396 6.70 -14.20 -20.57
CA GLY A 396 5.40 -13.56 -20.49
C GLY A 396 4.67 -13.82 -19.17
N GLN A 397 5.30 -14.52 -18.23
CA GLN A 397 4.72 -14.77 -16.91
C GLN A 397 4.78 -13.54 -16.00
N VAL A 398 5.72 -12.64 -16.26
CA VAL A 398 5.92 -11.43 -15.46
C VAL A 398 5.83 -10.21 -16.35
N TRP A 399 4.94 -9.29 -16.01
CA TRP A 399 4.89 -7.96 -16.60
C TRP A 399 5.57 -6.96 -15.68
N ARG A 400 6.63 -6.32 -16.16
CA ARG A 400 7.49 -5.42 -15.40
C ARG A 400 7.31 -3.98 -15.82
N LEU A 401 7.18 -3.09 -14.84
CA LEU A 401 7.23 -1.64 -14.99
C LEU A 401 8.42 -1.10 -14.20
N PRO A 402 9.43 -0.50 -14.86
CA PRO A 402 10.46 0.24 -14.14
C PRO A 402 9.86 1.39 -13.32
N THR A 403 10.18 1.48 -12.03
CA THR A 403 9.54 2.46 -11.13
C THR A 403 9.83 3.90 -11.54
N HIS A 404 10.99 4.17 -12.16
CA HIS A 404 11.33 5.49 -12.65
C HIS A 404 10.42 5.92 -13.82
N GLU A 405 10.05 5.01 -14.72
CA GLU A 405 9.06 5.27 -15.78
C GLU A 405 7.66 5.39 -15.18
N GLY A 406 7.31 4.51 -14.23
CA GLY A 406 6.04 4.58 -13.51
C GLY A 406 5.80 5.92 -12.80
N ARG A 407 6.86 6.62 -12.36
CA ARG A 407 6.76 7.97 -11.77
C ARG A 407 6.42 9.05 -12.78
N LEU A 408 6.77 8.85 -14.06
CA LEU A 408 6.52 9.78 -15.15
C LEU A 408 5.13 9.62 -15.75
N LEU A 409 4.45 8.50 -15.48
CA LEU A 409 3.12 8.23 -15.99
C LEU A 409 2.09 9.25 -15.47
N GLU A 410 1.25 9.71 -16.39
CA GLU A 410 0.06 10.49 -16.07
C GLU A 410 -1.09 9.57 -15.67
N GLN A 411 -1.93 10.05 -14.76
CA GLN A 411 -3.06 9.27 -14.28
C GLN A 411 -4.14 9.17 -15.36
N SER A 412 -4.39 7.94 -15.85
CA SER A 412 -5.46 7.65 -16.79
C SER A 412 -6.85 7.73 -16.15
N ALA A 413 -7.84 8.15 -16.93
CA ALA A 413 -9.25 8.12 -16.51
C ALA A 413 -9.78 6.68 -16.56
N GLY A 414 -10.19 6.12 -15.41
CA GLY A 414 -10.69 4.75 -15.32
C GLY A 414 -10.66 4.22 -13.89
N GLY A 415 -11.38 3.13 -13.63
CA GLY A 415 -11.21 2.36 -12.38
C GLY A 415 -9.90 1.57 -12.41
N ALA A 416 -9.36 1.22 -11.24
CA ALA A 416 -8.20 0.35 -11.20
C ALA A 416 -8.60 -1.08 -11.63
N PRO A 417 -7.78 -1.78 -12.44
CA PRO A 417 -8.10 -3.12 -12.93
C PRO A 417 -8.02 -4.21 -11.85
N TYR A 418 -7.22 -4.01 -10.80
CA TYR A 418 -7.00 -4.98 -9.72
C TYR A 418 -7.25 -4.33 -8.35
N PRO A 419 -8.51 -4.04 -7.99
CA PRO A 419 -8.83 -3.36 -6.74
C PRO A 419 -8.55 -4.23 -5.50
N GLY A 420 -8.39 -5.54 -5.67
CA GLY A 420 -8.13 -6.52 -4.61
C GLY A 420 -6.66 -6.76 -4.30
N LEU A 421 -5.76 -6.04 -4.97
CA LEU A 421 -4.32 -6.16 -4.76
C LEU A 421 -3.94 -5.57 -3.39
N VAL A 422 -3.37 -6.41 -2.53
CA VAL A 422 -3.03 -6.09 -1.13
C VAL A 422 -1.71 -6.71 -0.72
N SER A 423 -1.00 -6.03 0.17
CA SER A 423 0.29 -6.50 0.67
C SER A 423 0.12 -7.67 1.65
N ILE A 424 0.89 -8.73 1.42
CA ILE A 424 1.02 -9.85 2.37
C ILE A 424 2.25 -9.71 3.27
N GLY A 425 3.25 -8.94 2.80
CA GLY A 425 4.49 -8.74 3.54
C GLY A 425 5.63 -8.21 2.67
N THR A 426 6.83 -8.26 3.23
CA THR A 426 8.07 -7.82 2.60
C THR A 426 9.11 -8.92 2.59
N ASP A 427 9.88 -9.02 1.51
CA ASP A 427 11.09 -9.83 1.43
C ASP A 427 12.33 -8.92 1.32
N ALA A 428 13.51 -9.52 1.12
CA ALA A 428 14.76 -8.78 1.00
C ALA A 428 14.83 -7.82 -0.21
N SER A 429 13.96 -7.99 -1.19
CA SER A 429 13.96 -7.26 -2.47
C SER A 429 12.83 -6.24 -2.59
N GLY A 430 11.75 -6.38 -1.83
CA GLY A 430 10.62 -5.47 -1.87
C GLY A 430 9.37 -6.01 -1.19
N ARG A 431 8.24 -5.44 -1.58
CA ARG A 431 6.93 -5.76 -1.03
C ARG A 431 6.22 -6.75 -1.94
N VAL A 432 5.66 -7.80 -1.36
CA VAL A 432 4.85 -8.78 -2.08
C VAL A 432 3.38 -8.53 -1.80
N LEU A 433 2.60 -8.48 -2.87
CA LEU A 433 1.16 -8.32 -2.87
C LEU A 433 0.49 -9.50 -3.56
N ILE A 434 -0.75 -9.77 -3.19
CA ILE A 434 -1.63 -10.74 -3.86
C ILE A 434 -2.92 -10.04 -4.26
N ASP A 435 -3.55 -10.47 -5.35
CA ASP A 435 -4.92 -10.06 -5.65
C ASP A 435 -5.89 -11.07 -5.03
N LEU A 436 -6.71 -10.61 -4.08
CA LEU A 436 -7.68 -11.46 -3.41
C LEU A 436 -8.72 -12.04 -4.39
N GLU A 437 -8.97 -11.40 -5.52
CA GLU A 437 -9.92 -11.88 -6.53
C GLU A 437 -9.34 -13.02 -7.38
N ALA A 438 -8.02 -13.06 -7.55
CA ALA A 438 -7.34 -14.09 -8.33
C ALA A 438 -7.43 -15.49 -7.69
N ALA A 439 -7.76 -15.57 -6.40
CA ALA A 439 -8.02 -16.86 -5.73
C ALA A 439 -9.26 -17.59 -6.29
N GLN A 440 -10.23 -16.87 -6.87
CA GLN A 440 -11.50 -17.42 -7.37
C GLN A 440 -12.15 -18.42 -6.40
N GLY A 441 -12.08 -18.13 -5.10
CA GLY A 441 -12.45 -19.04 -4.02
C GLY A 441 -12.17 -18.43 -2.65
N LEU A 442 -12.10 -19.27 -1.62
CA LEU A 442 -11.84 -18.82 -0.25
C LEU A 442 -10.33 -18.73 0.01
N ILE A 443 -9.91 -17.70 0.71
CA ILE A 443 -8.54 -17.55 1.20
C ILE A 443 -8.58 -17.83 2.71
N ASN A 444 -7.83 -18.84 3.14
CA ASN A 444 -7.72 -19.18 4.54
C ASN A 444 -6.53 -18.45 5.17
N VAL A 445 -6.67 -17.95 6.40
CA VAL A 445 -5.59 -17.36 7.19
C VAL A 445 -5.46 -18.12 8.49
N ARG A 446 -4.26 -18.62 8.78
CA ARG A 446 -3.99 -19.41 9.98
C ARG A 446 -2.72 -19.00 10.68
N GLY A 447 -2.70 -19.24 11.99
CA GLY A 447 -1.56 -18.98 12.87
C GLY A 447 -1.82 -17.92 13.94
N PRO A 448 -0.88 -17.75 14.88
CA PRO A 448 -1.00 -16.90 16.07
C PRO A 448 -1.36 -15.43 15.79
N GLN A 449 -0.99 -14.90 14.62
CA GLN A 449 -1.14 -13.48 14.30
C GLN A 449 -2.25 -13.19 13.26
N THR A 450 -3.17 -14.15 13.06
CA THR A 450 -4.26 -14.07 12.07
C THR A 450 -5.04 -12.76 12.14
N THR A 451 -5.52 -12.35 13.33
CA THR A 451 -6.30 -11.11 13.47
C THR A 451 -5.48 -9.86 13.13
N ALA A 452 -4.18 -9.86 13.44
CA ALA A 452 -3.30 -8.72 13.13
C ALA A 452 -3.11 -8.56 11.62
N ALA A 453 -2.98 -9.68 10.88
CA ALA A 453 -2.91 -9.66 9.43
C ALA A 453 -4.26 -9.27 8.79
N LEU A 454 -5.38 -9.81 9.28
CA LEU A 454 -6.70 -9.45 8.78
C LEU A 454 -6.97 -7.96 8.88
N ALA A 455 -6.55 -7.30 9.96
CA ALA A 455 -6.71 -5.85 10.05
C ALA A 455 -5.71 -5.07 9.22
N ALA A 456 -4.48 -5.57 9.02
CA ALA A 456 -3.56 -4.95 8.08
C ALA A 456 -4.17 -4.94 6.66
N LEU A 457 -4.74 -6.07 6.23
CA LEU A 457 -5.49 -6.19 4.97
C LEU A 457 -6.71 -5.25 4.95
N ALA A 458 -7.49 -5.20 6.04
CA ALA A 458 -8.66 -4.32 6.14
C ALA A 458 -8.30 -2.83 5.97
N VAL A 459 -7.28 -2.38 6.69
CA VAL A 459 -6.81 -1.00 6.67
C VAL A 459 -6.24 -0.65 5.30
N GLU A 460 -5.44 -1.53 4.72
CA GLU A 460 -4.88 -1.34 3.38
C GLU A 460 -5.98 -1.25 2.32
N LEU A 461 -6.90 -2.22 2.26
CA LEU A 461 -8.03 -2.21 1.33
C LEU A 461 -8.92 -0.97 1.44
N ALA A 462 -9.14 -0.49 2.67
CA ALA A 462 -9.99 0.67 2.92
C ALA A 462 -9.33 2.00 2.57
N THR A 463 -7.99 2.03 2.45
CA THR A 463 -7.22 3.27 2.28
C THR A 463 -6.42 3.33 0.97
N ASN A 464 -6.25 2.20 0.28
CA ASN A 464 -5.56 2.10 -1.00
C ASN A 464 -6.23 2.93 -2.09
N ARG A 465 -5.40 3.49 -2.96
CA ARG A 465 -5.86 4.36 -4.06
C ARG A 465 -6.47 3.58 -5.22
N TRP A 466 -6.04 2.34 -5.43
CA TRP A 466 -6.58 1.44 -6.46
C TRP A 466 -7.80 0.66 -5.98
N SER A 467 -8.03 0.56 -4.67
CA SER A 467 -9.23 -0.05 -4.10
C SER A 467 -10.36 0.97 -3.94
N ASP A 468 -10.58 1.90 -4.87
CA ASP A 468 -11.43 3.09 -4.64
C ASP A 468 -12.96 2.86 -4.67
N ARG A 469 -13.42 1.74 -5.24
CA ARG A 469 -14.85 1.44 -5.49
C ARG A 469 -15.43 0.25 -4.71
N MET A 470 -14.72 -0.24 -3.69
CA MET A 470 -15.10 -1.47 -2.98
C MET A 470 -15.59 -1.24 -1.54
N ARG A 471 -16.37 -2.17 -0.99
CA ARG A 471 -16.69 -2.20 0.45
C ARG A 471 -15.95 -3.35 1.13
N VAL A 472 -15.47 -3.11 2.35
CA VAL A 472 -14.84 -4.11 3.22
C VAL A 472 -15.81 -4.45 4.35
N THR A 473 -16.16 -5.72 4.51
CA THR A 473 -16.89 -6.20 5.68
C THR A 473 -15.97 -6.97 6.61
N LEU A 474 -15.90 -6.55 7.87
CA LEU A 474 -15.13 -7.20 8.93
C LEU A 474 -16.07 -8.00 9.82
N VAL A 475 -15.76 -9.28 10.05
CA VAL A 475 -16.62 -10.18 10.82
C VAL A 475 -15.91 -10.61 12.10
N GLY A 476 -16.48 -10.23 13.24
CA GLY A 476 -15.99 -10.56 14.58
C GLY A 476 -14.69 -9.87 15.00
N PHE A 477 -14.27 -8.81 14.30
CA PHE A 477 -13.16 -7.95 14.71
C PHE A 477 -13.26 -6.53 14.13
N GLY A 478 -12.49 -5.61 14.71
CA GLY A 478 -12.16 -4.32 14.08
C GLY A 478 -13.33 -3.33 13.97
N ASP A 479 -14.31 -3.38 14.86
CA ASP A 479 -15.43 -2.41 14.89
C ASP A 479 -14.91 -0.97 14.97
N GLU A 480 -13.88 -0.74 15.79
CA GLU A 480 -13.22 0.54 15.91
C GLU A 480 -12.55 1.04 14.61
N LEU A 481 -12.18 0.14 13.67
CA LEU A 481 -11.56 0.52 12.39
C LEU A 481 -12.53 1.25 11.47
N THR A 482 -13.85 1.15 11.70
CA THR A 482 -14.85 1.98 11.01
C THR A 482 -14.57 3.47 11.15
N ALA A 483 -13.90 3.90 12.23
CA ALA A 483 -13.48 5.29 12.42
C ALA A 483 -12.50 5.78 11.35
N ILE A 484 -11.74 4.89 10.69
CA ILE A 484 -10.76 5.23 9.64
C ILE A 484 -11.46 5.53 8.32
N ALA A 485 -12.40 4.69 7.91
CA ALA A 485 -13.11 4.82 6.64
C ALA A 485 -14.58 4.36 6.78
N PRO A 486 -15.46 5.18 7.38
CA PRO A 486 -16.82 4.79 7.73
C PRO A 486 -17.69 4.46 6.50
N ASP A 487 -17.39 5.08 5.36
CA ASP A 487 -18.10 4.81 4.09
C ASP A 487 -17.62 3.53 3.39
N ARG A 488 -16.51 2.94 3.86
CA ARG A 488 -15.82 1.82 3.20
C ARG A 488 -15.81 0.55 4.05
N ILE A 489 -15.69 0.69 5.37
CA ILE A 489 -15.60 -0.41 6.34
C ILE A 489 -16.95 -0.58 7.03
N ARG A 490 -17.46 -1.81 7.03
CA ARG A 490 -18.59 -2.25 7.85
C ARG A 490 -18.13 -3.37 8.77
N ALA A 491 -18.36 -3.24 10.07
CA ALA A 491 -18.13 -4.33 11.01
C ALA A 491 -19.46 -5.03 11.37
N VAL A 492 -19.42 -6.35 11.49
CA VAL A 492 -20.55 -7.19 11.91
C VAL A 492 -20.09 -8.26 12.91
N GLY A 493 -21.01 -8.78 13.71
CA GLY A 493 -20.68 -9.76 14.76
C GLY A 493 -20.42 -11.16 14.22
N SER A 494 -21.13 -11.54 13.14
CA SER A 494 -21.14 -12.91 12.63
C SER A 494 -21.34 -12.99 11.11
N LEU A 495 -20.95 -14.13 10.51
CA LEU A 495 -21.16 -14.40 9.08
C LEU A 495 -22.65 -14.49 8.72
N ALA A 496 -23.47 -14.99 9.65
CA ALA A 496 -24.91 -15.10 9.49
C ALA A 496 -25.61 -13.75 9.22
N GLU A 497 -25.08 -12.64 9.74
CA GLU A 497 -25.62 -11.28 9.53
C GLU A 497 -25.41 -10.76 8.11
N VAL A 498 -24.34 -11.17 7.44
CA VAL A 498 -23.92 -10.61 6.14
C VAL A 498 -24.22 -11.54 4.96
N LEU A 499 -24.21 -12.86 5.18
CA LEU A 499 -24.43 -13.86 4.12
C LEU A 499 -25.73 -13.65 3.31
N PRO A 500 -26.90 -13.40 3.91
CA PRO A 500 -28.13 -13.18 3.14
C PRO A 500 -28.04 -11.97 2.20
N GLU A 501 -27.38 -10.89 2.63
CA GLU A 501 -27.18 -9.68 1.83
C GLU A 501 -26.24 -9.95 0.64
N LEU A 502 -25.17 -10.71 0.86
CA LEU A 502 -24.22 -11.10 -0.18
C LEU A 502 -24.88 -12.00 -1.22
N GLU A 503 -25.67 -12.98 -0.79
CA GLU A 503 -26.42 -13.86 -1.69
C GLU A 503 -27.46 -13.09 -2.51
N ALA A 504 -28.16 -12.14 -1.89
CA ALA A 504 -29.12 -11.28 -2.59
C ALA A 504 -28.42 -10.37 -3.61
N SER A 505 -27.21 -9.89 -3.30
CA SER A 505 -26.40 -9.06 -4.20
C SER A 505 -25.80 -9.87 -5.36
N ALA A 506 -25.42 -11.12 -5.11
CA ALA A 506 -24.86 -12.04 -6.11
C ALA A 506 -25.93 -12.66 -7.03
N ALA A 507 -27.21 -12.62 -6.65
CA ALA A 507 -28.30 -13.13 -7.48
C ALA A 507 -28.41 -12.34 -8.81
N PRO A 508 -28.54 -13.02 -9.97
CA PRO A 508 -28.66 -12.35 -11.26
C PRO A 508 -29.94 -11.51 -11.30
N ARG A 509 -29.81 -10.18 -11.41
CA ARG A 509 -30.95 -9.29 -11.71
C ARG A 509 -31.35 -9.50 -13.16
N ARG A 510 -32.44 -10.24 -13.39
CA ARG A 510 -33.15 -10.25 -14.68
C ARG A 510 -33.91 -8.94 -14.80
N GLU A 511 -33.54 -8.06 -15.73
CA GLU A 511 -34.50 -7.07 -16.22
C GLU A 511 -35.63 -7.80 -16.93
N VAL A 512 -36.76 -7.94 -16.23
CA VAL A 512 -37.96 -8.66 -16.69
C VAL A 512 -38.51 -8.11 -18.00
N LEU A 513 -38.15 -6.87 -18.37
CA LEU A 513 -38.64 -6.18 -19.57
C LEU A 513 -37.76 -6.36 -20.83
N THR A 514 -36.52 -6.82 -20.72
CA THR A 514 -35.60 -6.93 -21.88
C THR A 514 -34.96 -8.30 -22.04
N GLY A 515 -35.14 -9.23 -21.09
CA GLY A 515 -34.56 -10.57 -21.15
C GLY A 515 -33.02 -10.58 -21.12
N ARG A 516 -32.37 -9.42 -20.96
CA ARG A 516 -30.92 -9.26 -20.88
C ARG A 516 -30.48 -9.32 -19.43
N VAL A 517 -29.48 -10.16 -19.16
CA VAL A 517 -28.68 -10.06 -17.94
C VAL A 517 -27.72 -8.91 -18.16
N THR A 518 -28.07 -7.71 -17.72
CA THR A 518 -27.14 -6.57 -17.71
C THR A 518 -26.23 -6.72 -16.49
N GLY A 519 -25.01 -7.22 -16.70
CA GLY A 519 -23.95 -7.13 -15.70
C GLY A 519 -23.48 -5.67 -15.60
N SER A 520 -24.16 -4.86 -14.78
CA SER A 520 -23.52 -3.63 -14.28
C SER A 520 -22.25 -4.05 -13.53
N PRO A 521 -21.12 -3.32 -13.64
CA PRO A 521 -19.96 -3.61 -12.80
C PRO A 521 -20.45 -3.64 -11.34
N ARG A 522 -20.39 -4.83 -10.72
CA ARG A 522 -20.76 -4.99 -9.32
C ARG A 522 -19.73 -4.23 -8.51
N ASP A 523 -20.18 -3.51 -7.48
CA ASP A 523 -19.27 -2.91 -6.52
C ASP A 523 -18.50 -4.06 -5.85
N ALA A 524 -17.20 -4.16 -6.12
CA ALA A 524 -16.37 -5.22 -5.56
C ALA A 524 -16.52 -5.25 -4.03
N HIS A 525 -16.69 -6.44 -3.46
CA HIS A 525 -16.93 -6.62 -2.03
C HIS A 525 -15.89 -7.56 -1.45
N TYR A 526 -15.34 -7.22 -0.29
CA TYR A 526 -14.34 -8.05 0.35
C TYR A 526 -14.76 -8.30 1.78
N LEU A 527 -14.80 -9.58 2.14
CA LEU A 527 -15.19 -10.03 3.47
C LEU A 527 -13.96 -10.61 4.15
N LEU A 528 -13.62 -10.05 5.31
CA LEU A 528 -12.54 -10.51 6.16
C LEU A 528 -13.17 -11.02 7.46
N SER A 529 -12.99 -12.29 7.80
CA SER A 529 -13.57 -12.89 9.01
C SER A 529 -12.50 -13.36 9.96
N ALA A 530 -12.53 -12.86 11.21
CA ALA A 530 -11.75 -13.42 12.31
C ALA A 530 -12.48 -14.61 12.97
N VAL A 531 -13.75 -14.83 12.63
CA VAL A 531 -14.55 -15.98 13.09
C VAL A 531 -14.46 -17.09 12.05
N ALA A 532 -14.09 -18.29 12.50
CA ALA A 532 -14.08 -19.45 11.62
C ALA A 532 -15.51 -19.77 11.15
N PRO A 533 -15.74 -19.96 9.84
CA PRO A 533 -17.05 -20.30 9.33
C PRO A 533 -17.46 -21.71 9.78
N THR A 534 -18.76 -21.91 9.99
CA THR A 534 -19.31 -23.27 9.99
C THR A 534 -19.19 -23.92 8.61
N HIS A 535 -19.29 -25.25 8.53
CA HIS A 535 -19.23 -25.98 7.26
C HIS A 535 -20.25 -25.46 6.22
N GLU A 536 -21.46 -25.12 6.67
CA GLU A 536 -22.50 -24.60 5.78
C GLU A 536 -22.19 -23.17 5.32
N GLU A 537 -21.71 -22.30 6.22
CA GLU A 537 -21.27 -20.95 5.85
C GLU A 537 -20.10 -20.98 4.87
N ALA A 538 -19.10 -21.84 5.11
CA ALA A 538 -17.96 -22.02 4.20
C ALA A 538 -18.43 -22.49 2.81
N ARG A 539 -19.37 -23.44 2.74
CA ARG A 539 -19.95 -23.89 1.47
C ARG A 539 -20.68 -22.76 0.74
N ARG A 540 -21.47 -21.95 1.45
CA ARG A 540 -22.20 -20.80 0.87
C ARG A 540 -21.24 -19.73 0.35
N LEU A 541 -20.22 -19.38 1.14
CA LEU A 541 -19.17 -18.44 0.72
C LEU A 541 -18.41 -18.95 -0.51
N ALA A 542 -18.06 -20.25 -0.56
CA ALA A 542 -17.38 -20.83 -1.71
C ALA A 542 -18.22 -20.74 -3.00
N LEU A 543 -19.56 -20.86 -2.90
CA LEU A 543 -20.45 -20.67 -4.04
C LEU A 543 -20.52 -19.21 -4.51
N LEU A 544 -20.43 -18.25 -3.58
CA LEU A 544 -20.37 -16.83 -3.90
C LEU A 544 -19.03 -16.47 -4.57
N ALA A 545 -17.92 -16.95 -4.04
CA ALA A 545 -16.56 -16.67 -4.53
C ALA A 545 -16.34 -17.09 -5.99
N ARG A 546 -17.07 -18.11 -6.48
CA ARG A 546 -16.97 -18.56 -7.89
C ARG A 546 -17.74 -17.69 -8.88
N ARG A 547 -18.64 -16.81 -8.41
CA ARG A 547 -19.61 -16.07 -9.23
C ARG A 547 -19.41 -14.57 -9.21
N ASP A 548 -18.52 -14.08 -8.36
CA ASP A 548 -18.41 -12.66 -8.04
C ASP A 548 -16.96 -12.20 -8.05
N THR A 549 -16.74 -10.94 -8.42
CA THR A 549 -15.44 -10.26 -8.37
C THR A 549 -15.20 -9.77 -6.94
N ALA A 550 -15.13 -10.72 -6.01
CA ALA A 550 -15.12 -10.48 -4.56
C ALA A 550 -14.07 -11.39 -3.88
N GLY A 551 -13.37 -10.85 -2.88
CA GLY A 551 -12.39 -11.59 -2.09
C GLY A 551 -12.94 -12.01 -0.72
N TYR A 552 -12.80 -13.28 -0.37
CA TYR A 552 -13.25 -13.84 0.92
C TYR A 552 -12.05 -14.39 1.69
N VAL A 553 -11.68 -13.71 2.79
CA VAL A 553 -10.53 -14.06 3.63
C VAL A 553 -11.03 -14.46 5.00
N LEU A 554 -10.76 -15.70 5.42
CA LEU A 554 -11.37 -16.32 6.59
C LEU A 554 -10.29 -16.86 7.52
N ALA A 555 -10.44 -16.59 8.82
CA ALA A 555 -9.62 -17.20 9.84
C ALA A 555 -10.03 -18.65 10.10
N GLY A 556 -9.06 -19.51 10.44
CA GLY A 556 -9.31 -20.85 10.97
C GLY A 556 -8.91 -21.97 10.01
N GLU A 557 -9.61 -23.10 10.08
CA GLU A 557 -9.42 -24.21 9.15
C GLU A 557 -10.65 -24.27 8.25
N VAL A 558 -10.49 -23.79 7.01
CA VAL A 558 -11.57 -23.73 6.02
C VAL A 558 -11.31 -24.81 4.96
N PRO A 559 -12.17 -25.83 4.85
CA PRO A 559 -12.02 -26.86 3.83
C PRO A 559 -12.04 -26.27 2.42
N HIS A 560 -11.17 -26.79 1.55
CA HIS A 560 -11.10 -26.41 0.14
C HIS A 560 -10.84 -24.92 -0.12
N ALA A 561 -10.17 -24.22 0.80
CA ALA A 561 -9.62 -22.91 0.50
C ALA A 561 -8.67 -22.97 -0.70
N THR A 562 -8.75 -21.99 -1.59
CA THR A 562 -7.87 -21.91 -2.77
C THR A 562 -6.44 -21.61 -2.35
N TRP A 563 -6.27 -20.66 -1.42
CA TRP A 563 -4.98 -20.27 -0.87
C TRP A 563 -5.01 -20.32 0.64
N THR A 564 -3.88 -20.70 1.23
CA THR A 564 -3.70 -20.67 2.68
C THR A 564 -2.54 -19.75 3.04
N LEU A 565 -2.85 -18.63 3.68
CA LEU A 565 -1.89 -17.71 4.28
C LEU A 565 -1.55 -18.20 5.70
N GLU A 566 -0.36 -18.76 5.85
CA GLU A 566 0.17 -19.19 7.14
C GLU A 566 1.04 -18.10 7.75
N ILE A 567 0.76 -17.74 8.99
CA ILE A 567 1.50 -16.71 9.71
C ILE A 567 2.10 -17.33 10.96
N SER A 568 3.42 -17.46 10.99
CA SER A 568 4.14 -18.06 12.13
C SER A 568 4.28 -17.11 13.31
N GLU A 569 4.71 -17.63 14.46
CA GLU A 569 4.94 -16.83 15.68
C GLU A 569 6.00 -15.74 15.50
N ASN A 570 7.02 -15.99 14.66
CA ASN A 570 8.07 -15.02 14.35
C ASN A 570 7.66 -13.99 13.27
N GLY A 571 6.37 -13.91 12.92
CA GLY A 571 5.87 -12.92 11.97
C GLY A 571 6.26 -13.20 10.51
N ARG A 572 6.50 -14.46 10.13
CA ARG A 572 6.67 -14.84 8.71
C ARG A 572 5.34 -15.28 8.14
N ALA A 573 5.02 -14.78 6.95
CA ALA A 573 3.85 -15.15 6.18
C ALA A 573 4.27 -16.05 5.01
N ARG A 574 3.50 -17.12 4.76
CA ARG A 574 3.73 -18.05 3.66
C ARG A 574 2.43 -18.40 2.96
N ILE A 575 2.45 -18.36 1.63
CA ILE A 575 1.38 -18.89 0.77
C ILE A 575 2.00 -19.98 -0.11
N ALA A 576 1.79 -21.24 0.27
CA ALA A 576 2.44 -22.39 -0.35
C ALA A 576 2.09 -22.51 -1.85
N GLU A 577 0.84 -22.20 -2.17
CA GLU A 577 0.23 -22.34 -3.48
C GLU A 577 0.81 -21.35 -4.50
N LEU A 578 1.31 -20.20 -4.02
CA LEU A 578 1.94 -19.16 -4.84
C LEU A 578 3.47 -19.16 -4.73
N GLY A 579 4.04 -19.94 -3.82
CA GLY A 579 5.48 -19.95 -3.57
C GLY A 579 6.02 -18.72 -2.86
N PHE A 580 5.15 -17.93 -2.21
CA PHE A 580 5.54 -16.72 -1.49
C PHE A 580 5.90 -17.02 -0.03
N GLU A 581 7.03 -16.45 0.41
CA GLU A 581 7.46 -16.44 1.80
C GLU A 581 8.06 -15.07 2.13
N VAL A 582 7.46 -14.37 3.10
CA VAL A 582 7.76 -12.96 3.42
C VAL A 582 7.71 -12.71 4.92
N GLU A 583 8.28 -11.59 5.36
CA GLU A 583 7.94 -11.00 6.66
C GLU A 583 6.55 -10.41 6.59
N ALA A 584 5.64 -10.91 7.41
CA ALA A 584 4.22 -10.65 7.32
C ALA A 584 3.90 -9.18 7.57
N GLN A 585 2.99 -8.64 6.77
CA GLN A 585 2.38 -7.35 7.09
C GLN A 585 1.35 -7.54 8.21
N LEU A 586 1.59 -6.88 9.33
CA LEU A 586 0.80 -7.06 10.54
C LEU A 586 0.41 -5.72 11.13
N LEU A 587 -0.81 -5.67 11.65
CA LEU A 587 -1.25 -4.56 12.48
C LEU A 587 -1.82 -5.14 13.79
N PRO A 588 -1.01 -5.30 14.83
CA PRO A 588 -1.48 -5.77 16.14
C PRO A 588 -2.56 -4.87 16.75
N ARG A 589 -3.51 -5.46 17.49
CA ARG A 589 -4.64 -4.75 18.13
C ARG A 589 -4.23 -3.53 18.97
N ARG A 590 -3.09 -3.60 19.67
CA ARG A 590 -2.56 -2.47 20.46
C ARG A 590 -2.32 -1.22 19.61
N HIS A 591 -1.91 -1.39 18.36
CA HIS A 591 -1.63 -0.30 17.43
C HIS A 591 -2.90 0.24 16.75
N TYR A 592 -4.00 -0.53 16.73
CA TYR A 592 -5.30 -0.03 16.25
C TYR A 592 -5.75 1.16 17.06
N LYS A 593 -5.63 1.10 18.40
CA LYS A 593 -6.13 2.14 19.28
C LYS A 593 -5.52 3.50 18.93
N ALA A 594 -4.20 3.55 18.76
CA ALA A 594 -3.49 4.77 18.40
C ALA A 594 -3.94 5.33 17.03
N LEU A 595 -4.12 4.46 16.03
CA LEU A 595 -4.66 4.85 14.72
C LEU A 595 -6.11 5.32 14.81
N VAL A 596 -6.97 4.61 15.53
CA VAL A 596 -8.38 4.98 15.72
C VAL A 596 -8.50 6.33 16.42
N ASP A 597 -7.71 6.56 17.47
CA ASP A 597 -7.71 7.82 18.21
C ASP A 597 -7.19 8.97 17.34
N LEU A 598 -6.19 8.72 16.47
CA LEU A 598 -5.74 9.68 15.45
C LEU A 598 -6.89 10.04 14.48
N PHE A 599 -7.62 9.06 13.96
CA PHE A 599 -8.72 9.30 13.01
C PHE A 599 -9.98 9.89 13.66
N ARG A 600 -10.26 9.56 14.93
CA ARG A 600 -11.28 10.24 15.76
C ARG A 600 -10.91 11.70 15.98
N THR A 601 -9.64 11.98 16.29
CA THR A 601 -9.13 13.35 16.44
C THR A 601 -9.31 14.13 15.13
N ALA A 602 -9.00 13.52 14.00
CA ALA A 602 -9.19 14.12 12.67
C ALA A 602 -10.68 14.31 12.30
N GLY A 603 -11.61 13.64 12.98
CA GLY A 603 -13.05 13.80 12.80
C GLY A 603 -13.66 14.95 13.60
N ARG A 604 -12.91 15.59 14.51
CA ARG A 604 -13.40 16.71 15.32
C ARG A 604 -13.34 18.01 14.53
N LEU A 605 -14.49 18.49 14.08
CA LEU A 605 -14.58 19.62 13.14
C LEU A 605 -14.58 21.00 13.82
N ASP A 606 -14.98 21.09 15.09
CA ASP A 606 -15.11 22.38 15.79
C ASP A 606 -13.78 23.12 16.00
N GLY A 607 -12.67 22.38 15.96
CA GLY A 607 -11.35 22.87 16.32
C GLY A 607 -11.17 23.06 17.83
N GLU A 608 -9.93 23.28 18.25
CA GLU A 608 -9.57 23.62 19.63
C GLU A 608 -9.08 25.07 19.70
N ALA A 609 -9.20 25.67 20.88
CA ALA A 609 -8.62 26.99 21.14
C ALA A 609 -7.12 26.94 20.88
N TYR A 610 -6.55 28.07 20.46
CA TYR A 610 -5.12 28.23 20.58
C TYR A 610 -4.78 28.14 22.07
N PRO A 611 -3.80 27.30 22.47
CA PRO A 611 -3.26 27.41 23.80
C PRO A 611 -2.80 28.85 23.96
N GLU A 612 -3.17 29.47 25.09
CA GLU A 612 -2.57 30.74 25.47
C GLU A 612 -1.06 30.53 25.41
N ALA A 613 -0.36 31.44 24.72
CA ALA A 613 1.09 31.41 24.74
C ALA A 613 1.49 31.44 26.21
N GLU A 614 2.23 30.43 26.68
CA GLU A 614 2.84 30.54 28.00
C GLU A 614 3.60 31.87 28.01
N PRO A 615 3.35 32.74 29.00
CA PRO A 615 4.11 33.97 29.13
C PRO A 615 5.59 33.60 29.02
N LEU A 616 6.30 34.22 28.08
CA LEU A 616 7.75 34.07 27.93
C LEU A 616 8.48 34.75 29.11
N GLU A 617 7.92 34.70 30.31
CA GLU A 617 8.41 35.33 31.55
C GLU A 617 9.79 34.79 31.95
N ALA A 618 10.22 33.65 31.40
CA ALA A 618 11.52 33.04 31.62
C ALA A 618 12.53 33.17 30.46
N LEU A 619 12.16 33.81 29.34
CA LEU A 619 13.12 34.12 28.27
C LEU A 619 13.60 35.56 28.43
N HIS A 620 14.63 35.75 29.24
CA HIS A 620 15.44 36.95 29.09
C HIS A 620 16.00 36.96 27.65
N PRO A 621 15.86 38.07 26.90
CA PRO A 621 16.50 38.16 25.60
C PRO A 621 18.00 37.93 25.79
N PRO A 622 18.62 37.05 24.98
CA PRO A 622 20.04 36.79 25.08
C PRO A 622 20.81 38.10 24.86
N ALA A 623 21.97 38.22 25.49
CA ALA A 623 22.85 39.36 25.25
C ALA A 623 23.30 39.41 23.78
N VAL A 624 23.41 38.24 23.14
CA VAL A 624 23.74 38.08 21.73
C VAL A 624 22.79 37.09 21.06
N GLU A 625 22.14 37.49 19.96
CA GLU A 625 21.22 36.65 19.19
C GLU A 625 21.81 36.34 17.80
N ILE A 626 21.87 35.06 17.42
CA ILE A 626 22.36 34.56 16.13
C ILE A 626 21.17 34.07 15.31
N ARG A 627 20.74 34.87 14.33
CA ARG A 627 19.63 34.53 13.44
C ARG A 627 20.15 33.82 12.21
N MET A 628 19.72 32.59 11.99
CA MET A 628 20.17 31.74 10.88
C MET A 628 19.04 31.23 9.97
N LEU A 629 17.77 31.39 10.37
CA LEU A 629 16.61 31.03 9.54
C LEU A 629 16.24 32.17 8.59
N GLY A 630 17.17 32.52 7.71
CA GLY A 630 17.13 33.70 6.85
C GLY A 630 18.56 34.20 6.54
N PRO A 631 18.73 35.48 6.15
CA PRO A 631 20.04 36.12 6.18
C PRO A 631 20.69 35.96 7.57
N ILE A 632 21.99 35.67 7.60
CA ILE A 632 22.70 35.49 8.87
C ILE A 632 22.89 36.85 9.53
N GLU A 633 22.35 37.02 10.74
CA GLU A 633 22.48 38.24 11.53
C GLU A 633 22.99 37.90 12.94
N VAL A 634 23.91 38.73 13.46
CA VAL A 634 24.35 38.70 14.86
C VAL A 634 23.89 40.00 15.51
N VAL A 635 22.92 39.91 16.42
CA VAL A 635 22.26 41.04 17.08
C VAL A 635 22.74 41.11 18.53
N GLY A 636 22.87 42.33 19.09
CA GLY A 636 23.32 42.54 20.47
C GLY A 636 24.80 42.87 20.62
N LEU A 637 25.56 42.90 19.52
CA LEU A 637 26.97 43.30 19.47
C LEU A 637 27.19 44.51 18.55
N ALA A 638 28.21 45.31 18.84
CA ALA A 638 28.66 46.36 17.92
C ALA A 638 29.27 45.73 16.65
N PRO A 639 29.15 46.33 15.45
CA PRO A 639 29.75 45.77 14.24
C PRO A 639 31.28 45.62 14.34
N LEU A 640 31.83 44.50 13.88
CA LEU A 640 33.29 44.37 13.66
C LEU A 640 33.75 45.22 12.46
N GLU A 641 35.05 45.50 12.41
CA GLU A 641 35.74 46.12 11.27
C GLU A 641 35.34 45.47 9.93
N GLU A 642 35.24 46.31 8.89
CA GLU A 642 34.83 45.92 7.54
C GLU A 642 35.67 44.74 7.00
N GLY A 643 34.99 43.73 6.45
CA GLY A 643 35.61 42.49 5.95
C GLY A 643 35.86 41.38 6.98
N ARG A 644 35.62 41.62 8.28
CA ARG A 644 35.80 40.59 9.34
C ARG A 644 34.51 39.99 9.88
N MET A 645 33.37 40.67 9.67
CA MET A 645 32.05 40.22 10.11
C MET A 645 31.65 38.86 9.54
N ALA A 646 31.94 38.60 8.25
CA ALA A 646 31.54 37.36 7.60
C ALA A 646 32.15 36.12 8.27
N LEU A 647 33.45 36.16 8.53
CA LEU A 647 34.17 35.04 9.15
C LEU A 647 33.82 34.85 10.63
N ALA A 648 33.54 35.95 11.34
CA ALA A 648 33.05 35.89 12.72
C ALA A 648 31.64 35.29 12.80
N ALA A 649 30.75 35.64 11.86
CA ALA A 649 29.41 35.07 11.76
C ALA A 649 29.46 33.57 11.41
N GLU A 650 30.32 33.15 10.48
CA GLU A 650 30.51 31.73 10.16
C GLU A 650 31.01 30.92 11.37
N LEU A 651 31.96 31.46 12.13
CA LEU A 651 32.43 30.85 13.37
C LEU A 651 31.29 30.68 14.38
N LEU A 652 30.53 31.75 14.61
CA LEU A 652 29.40 31.76 15.56
C LEU A 652 28.30 30.79 15.17
N VAL A 653 27.90 30.75 13.90
CA VAL A 653 26.90 29.80 13.38
C VAL A 653 27.39 28.36 13.54
N TYR A 654 28.68 28.11 13.27
CA TYR A 654 29.24 26.77 13.44
C TYR A 654 29.22 26.33 14.91
N LEU A 655 29.56 27.21 15.85
CA LEU A 655 29.48 26.89 17.28
C LEU A 655 28.02 26.74 17.77
N ALA A 656 27.09 27.57 17.29
CA ALA A 656 25.67 27.49 17.65
C ALA A 656 25.02 26.17 17.20
N THR A 657 25.47 25.62 16.08
CA THR A 657 25.02 24.31 15.57
C THR A 657 25.74 23.12 16.22
N HIS A 658 26.74 23.37 17.08
CA HIS A 658 27.54 22.35 17.77
C HIS A 658 27.61 22.63 19.28
N PRO A 659 26.51 22.45 20.04
CA PRO A 659 26.42 22.82 21.46
C PRO A 659 27.38 22.03 22.36
N GLY A 660 27.93 20.89 21.91
CA GLY A 660 28.96 20.13 22.64
C GLY A 660 30.38 20.73 22.56
N GLY A 661 30.54 21.87 21.89
CA GLY A 661 31.82 22.54 21.68
C GLY A 661 32.68 21.91 20.58
N VAL A 662 33.60 22.69 20.02
CA VAL A 662 34.42 22.32 18.86
C VAL A 662 35.90 22.57 19.14
N HIS A 663 36.76 21.59 18.85
CA HIS A 663 38.20 21.75 19.00
C HIS A 663 38.76 22.80 18.00
N PRO A 664 39.65 23.73 18.41
CA PRO A 664 40.18 24.80 17.57
C PRO A 664 40.77 24.34 16.23
N ALA A 665 41.39 23.15 16.20
CA ALA A 665 41.91 22.55 14.97
C ALA A 665 40.80 22.16 13.97
N VAL A 666 39.68 21.61 14.45
CA VAL A 666 38.53 21.22 13.63
C VAL A 666 37.82 22.47 13.11
N LEU A 667 37.59 23.44 14.00
CA LEU A 667 36.99 24.72 13.64
C LEU A 667 37.84 25.47 12.59
N GLY A 668 39.16 25.46 12.74
CA GLY A 668 40.08 26.02 11.76
C GLY A 668 40.03 25.33 10.40
N GLY A 669 39.87 24.01 10.37
CA GLY A 669 39.70 23.25 9.12
C GLY A 669 38.39 23.54 8.39
N VAL A 670 37.32 23.87 9.14
CA VAL A 670 36.01 24.24 8.57
C VAL A 670 36.05 25.66 8.01
N LEU A 671 36.54 26.63 8.80
CA LEU A 671 36.57 28.05 8.41
C LEU A 671 37.60 28.34 7.31
N TRP A 672 38.69 27.56 7.26
CA TRP A 672 39.69 27.66 6.20
C TRP A 672 39.97 26.29 5.57
N PRO A 673 39.12 25.83 4.63
CA PRO A 673 39.28 24.51 4.00
C PRO A 673 40.60 24.33 3.24
N ARG A 674 41.23 25.44 2.84
CA ARG A 674 42.53 25.47 2.16
C ARG A 674 43.73 25.58 3.13
N GLY A 675 43.47 25.54 4.43
CA GLY A 675 44.45 25.72 5.48
C GLY A 675 44.71 27.19 5.83
N VAL A 676 45.17 27.41 7.06
CA VAL A 676 45.53 28.71 7.62
C VAL A 676 46.71 28.54 8.57
N GLN A 677 47.55 29.56 8.70
CA GLN A 677 48.62 29.54 9.71
C GLN A 677 48.01 29.57 11.12
N THR A 678 48.55 28.76 12.03
CA THR A 678 48.10 28.66 13.42
C THR A 678 47.99 30.03 14.10
N MET A 679 48.99 30.90 13.91
CA MET A 679 48.98 32.27 14.45
C MET A 679 47.80 33.11 13.95
N VAL A 680 47.41 32.97 12.68
CA VAL A 680 46.28 33.71 12.08
C VAL A 680 44.95 33.15 12.57
N ARG A 681 44.83 31.83 12.70
CA ARG A 681 43.67 31.16 13.28
C ARG A 681 43.44 31.62 14.72
N ASP A 682 44.48 31.51 15.55
CA ASP A 682 44.39 31.81 16.98
C ASP A 682 44.13 33.31 17.21
N ALA A 683 44.73 34.19 16.41
CA ALA A 683 44.43 35.62 16.42
C ALA A 683 42.98 35.94 16.00
N THR A 684 42.41 35.16 15.07
CA THR A 684 41.00 35.32 14.66
C THR A 684 40.06 34.87 15.77
N PHE A 685 40.35 33.75 16.42
CA PHE A 685 39.54 33.24 17.54
C PHE A 685 39.62 34.18 18.75
N ALA A 686 40.82 34.65 19.10
CA ALA A 686 41.00 35.63 20.17
C ALA A 686 40.20 36.93 19.89
N ARG A 687 40.23 37.42 18.64
CA ARG A 687 39.45 38.60 18.27
C ARG A 687 37.94 38.40 18.38
N VAL A 688 37.43 37.22 17.98
CA VAL A 688 36.01 36.90 18.12
C VAL A 688 35.64 36.73 19.60
N ALA A 689 36.54 36.17 20.42
CA ALA A 689 36.39 36.09 21.87
C ALA A 689 36.30 37.49 22.52
N ASP A 690 37.21 38.40 22.15
CA ASP A 690 37.23 39.79 22.63
C ASP A 690 35.98 40.55 22.20
N TRP A 691 35.49 40.28 20.99
CA TRP A 691 34.29 40.90 20.44
C TRP A 691 32.99 40.41 21.11
N LEU A 692 32.88 39.10 21.35
CA LEU A 692 31.76 38.49 22.08
C LEU A 692 31.77 38.86 23.56
N GLY A 693 32.96 38.96 24.15
CA GLY A 693 33.17 39.06 25.59
C GLY A 693 33.52 37.70 26.21
N PRO A 694 34.28 37.70 27.33
CA PRO A 694 34.85 36.50 27.92
C PRO A 694 33.82 35.51 28.47
N GLU A 695 32.61 35.97 28.76
CA GLU A 695 31.49 35.14 29.27
C GLU A 695 30.70 34.45 28.15
N HIS A 696 30.95 34.81 26.89
CA HIS A 696 30.11 34.42 25.74
C HIS A 696 30.80 33.44 24.78
N LEU A 697 32.13 33.31 24.86
CA LEU A 697 32.90 32.26 24.17
C LEU A 697 33.72 31.48 25.18
N LEU A 698 33.28 30.26 25.49
CA LEU A 698 33.82 29.42 26.54
C LEU A 698 34.80 28.39 25.98
N VAL A 699 35.80 28.04 26.78
CA VAL A 699 36.71 26.93 26.50
C VAL A 699 36.52 25.87 27.58
N ASP A 700 36.16 24.64 27.19
CA ASP A 700 36.00 23.54 28.14
C ASP A 700 37.34 22.95 28.59
N GLU A 701 37.31 22.04 29.57
CA GLU A 701 38.52 21.36 30.09
C GLU A 701 39.29 20.56 29.03
N ALA A 702 38.63 20.19 27.93
CA ALA A 702 39.22 19.49 26.80
C ALA A 702 39.75 20.46 25.70
N GLY A 703 39.69 21.77 25.94
CA GLY A 703 40.16 22.80 25.01
C GLY A 703 39.21 23.07 23.84
N ARG A 704 37.93 22.68 23.93
CA ARG A 704 36.92 22.94 22.89
C ARG A 704 36.24 24.29 23.13
N LEU A 705 36.03 25.02 22.04
CA LEU A 705 35.30 26.29 22.01
C LEU A 705 33.80 26.04 21.96
N GLY A 706 33.02 26.74 22.79
CA GLY A 706 31.56 26.71 22.81
C GLY A 706 30.97 28.08 23.12
N LEU A 707 29.68 28.26 22.87
CA LEU A 707 28.98 29.51 23.17
C LEU A 707 28.44 29.50 24.61
N GLY A 708 28.48 30.66 25.27
CA GLY A 708 27.90 30.86 26.60
C GLY A 708 26.36 30.86 26.60
N PRO A 709 25.72 30.72 27.77
CA PRO A 709 24.26 30.59 27.89
C PRO A 709 23.45 31.82 27.44
N ASP A 710 24.12 32.97 27.38
CA ASP A 710 23.57 34.27 26.97
C ASP A 710 23.78 34.59 25.47
N VAL A 711 24.28 33.62 24.69
CA VAL A 711 24.37 33.66 23.23
C VAL A 711 23.43 32.60 22.64
N ARG A 712 22.46 32.98 21.79
CA ARG A 712 21.45 32.04 21.28
C ARG A 712 21.11 32.20 19.81
#